data_AF-A0A6J4YL59-F1
#
_entry.id   AF-A0A6J4YL59-F1
#
_cell.length_a   1.000
_cell.length_b   1.000
_cell.length_c   1.000
_cell.angle_alpha   90.00
_cell.angle_beta   90.00
_cell.angle_gamma   90.00
#
_symmetry.space_group_name_H-M   'P 1'
#
loop_
_entity.id
_entity.type
_entity.pdbx_description
1 polymer ?
#
loop_
_entity_poly.entity_id
_entity_poly.type
_entity_poly.pdbx_seq_one_letter_code
_entity_poly.pdbx_strand_id
1 'polypeptide(L)'
;MHLWIIQRKFVSIVINFLLLCLPSISALGQTVYDLHIVAQTGIPVGSGTPVALGTGPSINDTGKVSFVARDTDATHGRVMTLNNGVVEQDCFIGSLASVSDAVQINDNDQVIFRQNSDDGLFSDVIRLDGPCSGQIIGRGSFSPQFPEQFDLVLPNATLNDTGRGIFSADIGVNTMLASRLTGSGPYVISPVLTEFPNLYPLLADNDTTVVRWGGTITSPLLRFINTNLDTANFIAESTDFNAIGQSPGISDDGNIVAFVGDHKTHGLGIFVSLFTGLDFTPIKIVGTGSTFTNFSLQPRVGVNRSRINDPNEYVLTYIAFDFMHQMGLYATTVDISNPAAPTALETSLIIKSDDSIGGLPGFINNIKIHDPVNNQGQNVFWVSTDKRAQAIVRATVATVGAFDPGCESIAFTCDGAYLTEQNNQVVVDETKLDAIVDENIRRNGVVADGVTTLLLRVKANEQITFELITPHGQTADTTWGVLRELGGTTEGNTILVNPISTAEGNAAFVVYRAPIDLPCSDNPAPCTINEISGGQHVKISATSATTNREKLLNLYAPPLVFVHGVWSDGWAWREMSQYLEQKGFSVCAGCLVDYGTKAPAGTFDPTEQDTFVVKQLITSAKQALYYMRGRNIAATQVDVVGHSMGGLVARSMAAFYDAKDKYKAIHNYNKGSIHKIITVGTPHLGTQIADFLVLNKCFKLLAVNPTLEDVFSFMNKPLGPAVYGFQTKSRAIKNLGETAVPTHTIIGLAPSVSATETLLNGIMTAFGLLNTVDNLIDLNGNGHDTIVPRESQEGALNPLATSRIFADVVHADLSSELLDTGETESQAVWDEVFSILLAQTESLDFDTIPEFTGLGTATFPVNPYIEDFDCPTAASISNILSLATTTLLPSPETIVAPGDEVNVHFDISNGNPVDGALFVVGDKLKILEEPGPFVFSFTVPADYVGDMGIIAYRACA
;
A
#
# COMPACT_ATOMS: atom_id res chain seq x y z
N MET A 1 -1.07 3.12 83.11
CA MET A 1 -0.23 3.28 81.91
C MET A 1 -0.10 1.98 81.11
N HIS A 2 -1.21 1.23 80.93
CA HIS A 2 -1.27 0.01 80.10
C HIS A 2 -2.58 -0.08 79.26
N LEU A 3 -3.49 0.90 79.38
CA LEU A 3 -4.70 0.98 78.56
C LEU A 3 -4.59 1.96 77.37
N TRP A 4 -3.52 2.76 77.30
CA TRP A 4 -3.37 3.80 76.26
C TRP A 4 -2.55 3.35 75.04
N ILE A 5 -1.92 2.16 75.09
CA ILE A 5 -1.11 1.61 73.99
C ILE A 5 -1.93 0.66 73.09
N ILE A 6 -3.10 0.18 73.56
CA ILE A 6 -3.92 -0.78 72.81
C ILE A 6 -4.87 -0.09 71.82
N GLN A 7 -5.27 1.16 72.05
CA GLN A 7 -6.17 1.88 71.13
C GLN A 7 -5.51 2.42 69.85
N ARG A 8 -4.19 2.67 69.82
CA ARG A 8 -3.50 3.11 68.59
C ARG A 8 -3.15 1.96 67.63
N LYS A 9 -3.04 0.72 68.11
CA LYS A 9 -2.83 -0.45 67.24
C LYS A 9 -4.12 -1.00 66.62
N PHE A 10 -5.28 -0.77 67.25
CA PHE A 10 -6.57 -1.19 66.66
C PHE A 10 -7.05 -0.26 65.55
N VAL A 11 -6.73 1.04 65.59
CA VAL A 11 -7.11 1.97 64.51
C VAL A 11 -6.23 1.81 63.26
N SER A 12 -4.95 1.42 63.41
CA SER A 12 -4.08 1.17 62.26
C SER A 12 -4.31 -0.19 61.57
N ILE A 13 -4.86 -1.18 62.29
CA ILE A 13 -5.16 -2.52 61.73
C ILE A 13 -6.56 -2.53 61.10
N VAL A 14 -7.53 -1.79 61.62
CA VAL A 14 -8.87 -1.69 61.01
C VAL A 14 -8.86 -0.78 59.76
N ILE A 15 -7.97 0.20 59.67
CA ILE A 15 -7.80 1.01 58.44
C ILE A 15 -7.06 0.22 57.33
N ASN A 16 -6.19 -0.75 57.67
CA ASN A 16 -5.52 -1.60 56.68
C ASN A 16 -6.30 -2.88 56.29
N PHE A 17 -7.26 -3.35 57.10
CA PHE A 17 -8.08 -4.52 56.75
C PHE A 17 -9.40 -4.18 56.03
N LEU A 18 -9.87 -2.93 56.10
CA LEU A 18 -11.05 -2.48 55.33
C LEU A 18 -10.72 -1.99 53.90
N LEU A 19 -9.44 -1.96 53.52
CA LEU A 19 -8.98 -1.61 52.17
C LEU A 19 -8.69 -2.82 51.26
N LEU A 20 -8.88 -4.06 51.74
CA LEU A 20 -8.49 -5.29 51.02
C LEU A 20 -9.67 -6.14 50.49
N CYS A 21 -10.88 -5.58 50.43
CA CYS A 21 -12.05 -6.24 49.81
C CYS A 21 -13.00 -5.24 49.14
N LEU A 22 -12.45 -4.21 48.50
CA LEU A 22 -13.17 -3.50 47.44
C LEU A 22 -12.58 -3.99 46.13
N PRO A 23 -13.38 -4.43 45.15
CA PRO A 23 -12.87 -4.58 43.79
C PRO A 23 -12.23 -3.25 43.42
N SER A 24 -11.06 -3.30 42.80
CA SER A 24 -10.37 -2.16 42.22
C SER A 24 -11.40 -1.29 41.51
N ILE A 25 -11.78 -0.15 42.10
CA ILE A 25 -12.45 0.89 41.34
C ILE A 25 -11.33 1.46 40.48
N SER A 26 -11.14 0.86 39.31
CA SER A 26 -10.43 1.49 38.21
C SER A 26 -11.08 2.85 38.03
N ALA A 27 -10.36 3.90 38.44
CA ALA A 27 -10.73 5.25 38.13
C ALA A 27 -10.83 5.33 36.59
N LEU A 28 -12.03 5.50 36.06
CA LEU A 28 -12.31 5.96 34.68
C LEU A 28 -11.83 7.42 34.54
N GLY A 29 -10.54 7.65 34.82
CA GLY A 29 -9.90 8.95 34.88
C GLY A 29 -9.03 9.27 33.66
N GLN A 30 -9.01 8.40 32.64
CA GLN A 30 -8.23 8.64 31.44
C GLN A 30 -9.07 8.42 30.19
N THR A 31 -9.16 9.45 29.35
CA THR A 31 -9.76 9.31 28.02
C THR A 31 -8.81 8.49 27.14
N VAL A 32 -9.32 7.41 26.56
CA VAL A 32 -8.61 6.60 25.54
C VAL A 32 -8.58 7.34 24.20
N TYR A 33 -9.30 8.45 24.08
CA TYR A 33 -9.44 9.23 22.85
C TYR A 33 -8.63 10.53 22.89
N ASP A 34 -8.00 10.86 21.76
CA ASP A 34 -7.55 12.21 21.43
C ASP A 34 -8.74 13.02 20.89
N LEU A 35 -8.97 14.20 21.46
CA LEU A 35 -10.07 15.08 21.10
C LEU A 35 -9.58 16.21 20.19
N HIS A 36 -10.16 16.33 19.01
CA HIS A 36 -9.85 17.36 18.03
C HIS A 36 -11.08 18.25 17.78
N ILE A 37 -10.96 19.55 18.00
CA ILE A 37 -12.01 20.52 17.67
C ILE A 37 -12.07 20.68 16.16
N VAL A 38 -13.18 20.25 15.54
CA VAL A 38 -13.43 20.41 14.11
C VAL A 38 -13.90 21.83 13.80
N ALA A 39 -14.81 22.36 14.61
CA ALA A 39 -15.31 23.72 14.52
C ALA A 39 -15.75 24.22 15.90
N GLN A 40 -15.68 25.53 16.13
CA GLN A 40 -16.06 26.15 17.40
C GLN A 40 -16.70 27.52 17.16
N THR A 41 -17.69 27.87 17.99
CA THR A 41 -18.31 29.19 17.97
C THR A 41 -17.32 30.31 18.30
N GLY A 42 -17.39 31.41 17.55
CA GLY A 42 -16.51 32.57 17.72
C GLY A 42 -15.14 32.44 17.07
N ILE A 43 -14.83 31.27 16.47
CA ILE A 43 -13.63 31.04 15.67
C ILE A 43 -14.02 30.95 14.19
N PRO A 44 -13.35 31.67 13.27
CA PRO A 44 -13.65 31.59 11.84
C PRO A 44 -13.47 30.16 11.30
N VAL A 45 -14.40 29.71 10.45
CA VAL A 45 -14.31 28.45 9.70
C VAL A 45 -15.00 28.62 8.35
N GLY A 46 -14.33 28.21 7.27
CA GLY A 46 -14.79 28.47 5.90
C GLY A 46 -14.98 29.97 5.65
N SER A 47 -16.15 30.32 5.13
CA SER A 47 -16.51 31.68 4.73
C SER A 47 -16.99 32.61 5.87
N GLY A 48 -17.02 32.17 7.13
CA GLY A 48 -17.60 32.97 8.21
C GLY A 48 -17.32 32.48 9.62
N THR A 49 -18.03 33.05 10.60
CA THR A 49 -17.78 32.83 12.03
C THR A 49 -19.06 32.36 12.72
N PRO A 50 -19.16 31.06 13.07
CA PRO A 50 -20.36 30.52 13.69
C PRO A 50 -20.61 31.12 15.07
N VAL A 51 -21.87 31.48 15.35
CA VAL A 51 -22.39 31.81 16.70
C VAL A 51 -23.10 30.64 17.35
N ALA A 52 -23.53 29.67 16.55
CA ALA A 52 -24.07 28.40 17.00
C ALA A 52 -23.73 27.29 16.01
N LEU A 53 -23.74 26.06 16.51
CA LEU A 53 -23.49 24.84 15.75
C LEU A 53 -24.68 23.88 15.92
N GLY A 54 -25.03 23.17 14.86
CA GLY A 54 -26.02 22.10 14.90
C GLY A 54 -25.60 20.99 15.85
N THR A 55 -26.57 20.42 16.57
CA THR A 55 -26.31 19.44 17.63
C THR A 55 -26.16 18.00 17.13
N GLY A 56 -26.35 17.76 15.82
CA GLY A 56 -26.25 16.44 15.21
C GLY A 56 -25.21 16.36 14.07
N PRO A 57 -23.91 16.35 14.39
CA PRO A 57 -22.88 16.07 13.39
C PRO A 57 -22.88 14.58 12.99
N SER A 58 -22.23 14.29 11.86
CA SER A 58 -22.00 12.95 11.32
C SER A 58 -20.60 12.85 10.72
N ILE A 59 -20.05 11.64 10.67
CA ILE A 59 -18.69 11.33 10.21
C ILE A 59 -18.74 10.13 9.26
N ASN A 60 -18.00 10.18 8.15
CA ASN A 60 -17.88 9.05 7.22
C ASN A 60 -16.58 8.25 7.43
N ASP A 61 -16.39 7.16 6.70
CA ASP A 61 -15.25 6.25 6.84
C ASP A 61 -13.92 6.85 6.45
N THR A 62 -13.91 7.95 5.68
CA THR A 62 -12.68 8.70 5.40
C THR A 62 -12.30 9.67 6.53
N GLY A 63 -13.14 9.79 7.56
CA GLY A 63 -12.95 10.66 8.72
C GLY A 63 -13.40 12.10 8.51
N LYS A 64 -14.12 12.39 7.42
CA LYS A 64 -14.71 13.70 7.14
C LYS A 64 -15.93 13.93 8.01
N VAL A 65 -16.04 15.15 8.54
CA VAL A 65 -17.08 15.51 9.50
C VAL A 65 -18.01 16.54 8.89
N SER A 66 -19.31 16.22 8.86
CA SER A 66 -20.37 17.11 8.38
C SER A 66 -21.21 17.64 9.53
N PHE A 67 -21.54 18.93 9.49
CA PHE A 67 -22.34 19.61 10.52
C PHE A 67 -23.03 20.88 9.99
N VAL A 68 -23.95 21.42 10.79
CA VAL A 68 -24.58 22.73 10.52
C VAL A 68 -23.86 23.83 11.29
N ALA A 69 -23.53 24.94 10.62
CA ALA A 69 -23.04 26.16 11.22
C ALA A 69 -24.08 27.29 11.08
N ARG A 70 -24.16 28.16 12.09
CA ARG A 70 -25.08 29.29 12.14
C ARG A 70 -24.29 30.56 12.43
N ASP A 71 -24.24 31.48 11.48
CA ASP A 71 -23.40 32.69 11.54
C ASP A 71 -24.14 33.91 12.14
N THR A 72 -23.36 34.94 12.49
CA THR A 72 -23.85 36.21 13.07
C THR A 72 -24.79 37.01 12.17
N ASP A 73 -24.76 36.78 10.85
CA ASP A 73 -25.51 37.59 9.88
C ASP A 73 -27.05 37.42 10.02
N ALA A 74 -27.47 36.46 10.85
CA ALA A 74 -28.87 36.11 11.14
C ALA A 74 -29.69 35.67 9.92
N THR A 75 -29.09 35.66 8.74
CA THR A 75 -29.75 35.43 7.46
C THR A 75 -29.36 34.12 6.81
N HIS A 76 -28.21 33.52 7.16
CA HIS A 76 -27.77 32.27 6.52
C HIS A 76 -27.33 31.18 7.51
N GLY A 77 -27.93 30.00 7.41
CA GLY A 77 -27.34 28.74 7.91
C GLY A 77 -26.34 28.18 6.91
N ARG A 78 -25.42 27.32 7.35
CA ARG A 78 -24.52 26.60 6.47
C ARG A 78 -24.43 25.13 6.80
N VAL A 79 -24.33 24.28 5.79
CA VAL A 79 -23.92 22.87 5.94
C VAL A 79 -22.48 22.80 5.48
N MET A 80 -21.64 22.25 6.35
CA MET A 80 -20.20 22.21 6.15
C MET A 80 -19.71 20.78 6.23
N THR A 81 -18.67 20.46 5.46
CA THR A 81 -17.90 19.21 5.58
C THR A 81 -16.43 19.56 5.65
N LEU A 82 -15.78 19.09 6.71
CA LEU A 82 -14.37 19.31 6.96
C LEU A 82 -13.61 17.99 6.96
N ASN A 83 -12.44 18.01 6.33
CA ASN A 83 -11.47 16.91 6.30
C ASN A 83 -10.21 17.35 7.02
N ASN A 84 -9.99 16.88 8.25
CA ASN A 84 -8.81 17.22 9.05
C ASN A 84 -8.50 18.74 9.12
N GLY A 85 -9.56 19.55 9.27
CA GLY A 85 -9.46 21.02 9.33
C GLY A 85 -9.52 21.73 7.97
N VAL A 86 -9.40 21.00 6.86
CA VAL A 86 -9.62 21.52 5.51
C VAL A 86 -11.12 21.58 5.23
N VAL A 87 -11.61 22.72 4.76
CA VAL A 87 -13.02 22.90 4.37
C VAL A 87 -13.21 22.38 2.95
N GLU A 88 -13.94 21.29 2.78
CA GLU A 88 -14.26 20.71 1.46
C GLU A 88 -15.63 21.17 0.95
N GLN A 89 -16.55 21.43 1.88
CA GLN A 89 -17.91 21.89 1.60
C GLN A 89 -18.29 23.02 2.56
N ASP A 90 -18.83 24.11 2.01
CA ASP A 90 -19.30 25.28 2.74
C ASP A 90 -20.51 25.89 2.03
N CYS A 91 -21.70 25.35 2.30
CA CYS A 91 -22.92 25.72 1.57
C CYS A 91 -23.83 26.61 2.38
N PHE A 92 -24.15 27.77 1.82
CA PHE A 92 -25.19 28.65 2.32
C PHE A 92 -26.58 28.06 2.09
N ILE A 93 -27.36 27.95 3.16
CA ILE A 93 -28.64 27.26 3.18
C ILE A 93 -29.61 28.03 4.07
N GLY A 94 -30.53 28.77 3.43
CA GLY A 94 -31.68 29.44 4.03
C GLY A 94 -31.40 30.27 5.29
N SER A 95 -32.45 30.75 5.94
CA SER A 95 -32.35 31.45 7.22
C SER A 95 -31.96 30.53 8.38
N LEU A 96 -31.39 31.09 9.46
CA LEU A 96 -30.92 30.33 10.63
C LEU A 96 -31.96 29.37 11.26
N ALA A 97 -33.24 29.71 11.14
CA ALA A 97 -34.36 28.93 11.69
C ALA A 97 -34.87 27.84 10.73
N SER A 98 -34.35 27.80 9.50
CA SER A 98 -34.87 26.92 8.46
C SER A 98 -34.20 25.54 8.46
N VAL A 99 -32.93 25.43 8.83
CA VAL A 99 -32.14 24.17 8.76
C VAL A 99 -32.17 23.39 10.08
N SER A 100 -32.39 22.08 10.00
CA SER A 100 -32.34 21.17 11.14
C SER A 100 -30.95 21.09 11.77
N ASP A 101 -30.88 20.78 13.06
CA ASP A 101 -29.61 20.62 13.77
C ASP A 101 -28.75 19.42 13.34
N ALA A 102 -29.37 18.45 12.66
CA ALA A 102 -28.76 17.18 12.30
C ALA A 102 -28.50 17.09 10.79
N VAL A 103 -27.36 16.50 10.44
CA VAL A 103 -26.98 16.08 9.09
C VAL A 103 -26.45 14.65 9.15
N GLN A 104 -26.44 13.96 8.01
CA GLN A 104 -25.68 12.71 7.84
C GLN A 104 -24.81 12.79 6.59
N ILE A 105 -23.59 12.24 6.64
CA ILE A 105 -22.69 12.07 5.50
C ILE A 105 -22.47 10.57 5.26
N ASN A 106 -22.43 10.15 3.98
CA ASN A 106 -22.07 8.79 3.59
C ASN A 106 -20.63 8.71 3.05
N ASP A 107 -20.17 7.52 2.66
CA ASP A 107 -18.79 7.31 2.20
C ASP A 107 -18.52 7.81 0.78
N ASN A 108 -19.58 8.18 0.06
CA ASN A 108 -19.52 8.89 -1.22
C ASN A 108 -19.55 10.42 -1.07
N ASP A 109 -19.29 10.93 0.14
CA ASP A 109 -19.29 12.36 0.49
C ASP A 109 -20.62 13.09 0.24
N GLN A 110 -21.73 12.35 0.16
CA GLN A 110 -23.06 12.93 0.02
C GLN A 110 -23.62 13.30 1.39
N VAL A 111 -24.17 14.50 1.52
CA VAL A 111 -24.68 15.02 2.80
C VAL A 111 -26.18 15.21 2.75
N ILE A 112 -26.93 14.54 3.62
CA ILE A 112 -28.38 14.70 3.75
C ILE A 112 -28.76 15.53 4.98
N PHE A 113 -29.73 16.43 4.82
CA PHE A 113 -30.26 17.25 5.90
C PHE A 113 -31.68 17.73 5.57
N ARG A 114 -32.35 18.33 6.56
CA ARG A 114 -33.70 18.87 6.40
C ARG A 114 -33.68 20.39 6.54
N GLN A 115 -34.37 21.10 5.65
CA GLN A 115 -34.56 22.54 5.70
C GLN A 115 -36.03 22.92 5.51
N ASN A 116 -36.43 24.10 5.97
CA ASN A 116 -37.63 24.79 5.49
C ASN A 116 -37.25 25.76 4.38
N SER A 117 -38.17 26.08 3.48
CA SER A 117 -38.02 27.26 2.62
C SER A 117 -38.13 28.54 3.46
N ASP A 118 -37.49 29.63 3.03
CA ASP A 118 -37.47 30.89 3.76
C ASP A 118 -38.85 31.56 3.88
N ASP A 119 -39.74 31.27 2.93
CA ASP A 119 -41.15 31.68 2.99
C ASP A 119 -42.01 30.81 3.92
N GLY A 120 -41.43 29.72 4.46
CA GLY A 120 -42.10 28.75 5.33
C GLY A 120 -43.12 27.85 4.62
N LEU A 121 -43.21 27.89 3.28
CA LEU A 121 -44.20 27.13 2.51
C LEU A 121 -43.84 25.65 2.33
N PHE A 122 -42.56 25.33 2.33
CA PHE A 122 -42.05 23.98 2.10
C PHE A 122 -41.14 23.54 3.24
N SER A 123 -41.19 22.24 3.52
CA SER A 123 -40.17 21.53 4.27
C SER A 123 -39.51 20.52 3.33
N ASP A 124 -38.20 20.63 3.16
CA ASP A 124 -37.42 19.84 2.21
C ASP A 124 -36.39 18.97 2.94
N VAL A 125 -36.25 17.73 2.50
CA VAL A 125 -35.07 16.90 2.75
C VAL A 125 -34.18 17.00 1.52
N ILE A 126 -32.96 17.48 1.71
CA ILE A 126 -32.00 17.72 0.65
C ILE A 126 -30.81 16.79 0.83
N ARG A 127 -30.36 16.18 -0.25
CA ARG A 127 -29.07 15.48 -0.35
C ARG A 127 -28.14 16.26 -1.27
N LEU A 128 -26.97 16.63 -0.77
CA LEU A 128 -25.89 17.23 -1.56
C LEU A 128 -25.11 16.09 -2.23
N ASP A 129 -24.98 16.15 -3.55
CA ASP A 129 -24.24 15.19 -4.39
C ASP A 129 -22.85 15.71 -4.78
N GLY A 130 -22.52 16.91 -4.33
CA GLY A 130 -21.25 17.59 -4.58
C GLY A 130 -21.15 18.84 -3.71
N PRO A 131 -20.09 19.65 -3.87
CA PRO A 131 -19.71 20.64 -2.88
C PRO A 131 -20.79 21.61 -2.47
N CYS A 132 -21.74 22.00 -3.33
CA CYS A 132 -23.00 22.67 -2.96
C CYS A 132 -24.13 22.42 -3.98
N SER A 133 -24.09 21.28 -4.66
CA SER A 133 -25.13 20.85 -5.60
C SER A 133 -25.90 19.71 -4.97
N GLY A 134 -27.23 19.73 -5.03
CA GLY A 134 -28.04 18.71 -4.39
C GLY A 134 -29.42 18.53 -5.01
N GLN A 135 -30.14 17.54 -4.49
CA GLN A 135 -31.47 17.15 -4.92
C GLN A 135 -32.43 17.16 -3.73
N ILE A 136 -33.69 17.48 -3.99
CA ILE A 136 -34.76 17.38 -3.00
C ILE A 136 -35.24 15.93 -2.98
N ILE A 137 -34.85 15.21 -1.93
CA ILE A 137 -35.21 13.81 -1.71
C ILE A 137 -36.62 13.70 -1.13
N GLY A 138 -37.06 14.67 -0.34
CA GLY A 138 -38.40 14.73 0.26
C GLY A 138 -38.92 16.17 0.32
N ARG A 139 -40.22 16.36 0.09
CA ARG A 139 -40.85 17.68 0.18
C ARG A 139 -42.24 17.57 0.79
N GLY A 140 -42.53 18.43 1.77
CA GLY A 140 -43.85 18.63 2.34
C GLY A 140 -44.34 20.07 2.16
N SER A 141 -45.65 20.25 2.06
CA SER A 141 -46.28 21.57 2.04
C SER A 141 -47.61 21.59 2.80
N PHE A 142 -47.75 22.58 3.68
CA PHE A 142 -49.03 22.90 4.34
C PHE A 142 -49.96 23.77 3.48
N SER A 143 -49.50 24.22 2.31
CA SER A 143 -50.25 25.17 1.49
C SER A 143 -51.17 24.44 0.51
N PRO A 144 -52.50 24.67 0.56
CA PRO A 144 -53.42 24.12 -0.44
C PRO A 144 -53.15 24.61 -1.86
N GLN A 145 -52.38 25.69 -2.02
CA GLN A 145 -52.01 26.26 -3.31
C GLN A 145 -50.87 25.49 -4.00
N PHE A 146 -50.07 24.75 -3.23
CA PHE A 146 -48.93 23.97 -3.69
C PHE A 146 -48.98 22.57 -3.07
N PRO A 147 -49.95 21.73 -3.48
CA PRO A 147 -50.15 20.43 -2.87
C PRO A 147 -48.94 19.53 -3.15
N GLU A 148 -48.38 18.95 -2.10
CA GLU A 148 -47.32 17.96 -2.13
C GLU A 148 -47.81 16.63 -1.56
N GLN A 149 -47.05 15.56 -1.74
CA GLN A 149 -47.44 14.25 -1.18
C GLN A 149 -47.51 14.26 0.35
N PHE A 150 -46.65 15.07 0.99
CA PHE A 150 -46.57 15.19 2.44
C PHE A 150 -47.03 16.59 2.89
N ASP A 151 -47.62 16.67 4.07
CA ASP A 151 -47.88 17.97 4.71
C ASP A 151 -46.58 18.55 5.27
N LEU A 152 -45.74 17.69 5.84
CA LEU A 152 -44.45 18.04 6.44
C LEU A 152 -43.45 16.89 6.29
N VAL A 153 -42.19 17.22 6.03
CA VAL A 153 -41.07 16.29 6.26
C VAL A 153 -40.35 16.68 7.57
N LEU A 154 -40.12 15.67 8.40
CA LEU A 154 -39.58 15.83 9.74
C LEU A 154 -38.04 15.84 9.74
N PRO A 155 -37.39 16.41 10.77
CA PRO A 155 -35.95 16.33 10.94
C PRO A 155 -35.42 14.89 11.08
N ASN A 156 -34.11 14.70 10.96
CA ASN A 156 -33.39 13.41 11.06
C ASN A 156 -33.56 12.50 9.84
N ALA A 157 -33.38 13.06 8.63
CA ALA A 157 -33.19 12.26 7.43
C ALA A 157 -31.83 11.55 7.48
N THR A 158 -31.77 10.33 6.96
CA THR A 158 -30.55 9.53 6.85
C THR A 158 -30.39 9.01 5.42
N LEU A 159 -29.18 8.63 5.02
CA LEU A 159 -28.88 8.08 3.72
C LEU A 159 -27.90 6.91 3.83
N ASN A 160 -27.82 6.10 2.78
CA ASN A 160 -26.80 5.07 2.61
C ASN A 160 -25.86 5.39 1.44
N ASP A 161 -24.87 4.53 1.21
CA ASP A 161 -23.85 4.73 0.17
C ASP A 161 -24.39 4.66 -1.26
N THR A 162 -25.54 4.04 -1.50
CA THR A 162 -26.19 4.13 -2.82
C THR A 162 -26.75 5.54 -3.11
N GLY A 163 -26.74 6.40 -2.09
CA GLY A 163 -27.35 7.71 -2.05
C GLY A 163 -28.81 7.69 -1.62
N ARG A 164 -29.43 6.52 -1.40
CA ARG A 164 -30.85 6.46 -1.02
C ARG A 164 -31.07 7.19 0.29
N GLY A 165 -31.98 8.16 0.30
CA GLY A 165 -32.40 8.84 1.52
C GLY A 165 -33.64 8.18 2.12
N ILE A 166 -33.76 8.24 3.45
CA ILE A 166 -34.96 7.92 4.20
C ILE A 166 -35.25 9.02 5.21
N PHE A 167 -36.52 9.32 5.40
CA PHE A 167 -36.97 10.38 6.28
C PHE A 167 -38.38 10.09 6.77
N SER A 168 -38.78 10.81 7.81
CA SER A 168 -40.14 10.72 8.37
C SER A 168 -40.98 11.87 7.82
N ALA A 169 -42.27 11.64 7.57
CA ALA A 169 -43.16 12.64 7.01
C ALA A 169 -44.58 12.52 7.53
N ASP A 170 -45.26 13.65 7.66
CA ASP A 170 -46.65 13.73 8.12
C ASP A 170 -47.63 13.84 6.94
N ILE A 171 -48.77 13.17 7.06
CA ILE A 171 -49.93 13.27 6.17
C ILE A 171 -51.21 13.25 7.01
N GLY A 172 -51.96 14.34 6.99
CA GLY A 172 -53.18 14.53 7.78
C GLY A 172 -52.86 14.52 9.27
N VAL A 173 -53.31 13.49 9.98
CA VAL A 173 -53.06 13.27 11.42
C VAL A 173 -52.07 12.13 11.70
N ASN A 174 -51.35 11.71 10.65
CA ASN A 174 -50.52 10.51 10.64
C ASN A 174 -49.08 10.84 10.28
N THR A 175 -48.15 9.97 10.68
CA THR A 175 -46.73 9.99 10.28
C THR A 175 -46.36 8.68 9.59
N MET A 176 -45.41 8.71 8.66
CA MET A 176 -44.83 7.53 8.01
C MET A 176 -43.35 7.71 7.76
N LEU A 177 -42.68 6.64 7.34
CA LEU A 177 -41.38 6.73 6.66
C LEU A 177 -41.59 6.87 5.17
N ALA A 178 -40.72 7.65 4.55
CA ALA A 178 -40.61 7.79 3.12
C ALA A 178 -39.15 7.65 2.70
N SER A 179 -38.91 6.97 1.59
CA SER A 179 -37.58 6.80 1.01
C SER A 179 -37.58 7.12 -0.48
N ARG A 180 -36.44 7.65 -0.96
CA ARG A 180 -36.24 7.97 -2.37
C ARG A 180 -34.75 7.95 -2.72
N LEU A 181 -34.43 7.38 -3.89
CA LEU A 181 -33.05 7.28 -4.38
C LEU A 181 -32.57 8.54 -5.12
N THR A 182 -33.46 9.22 -5.85
CA THR A 182 -33.11 10.44 -6.60
C THR A 182 -34.17 11.52 -6.37
N GLY A 183 -33.88 12.77 -6.70
CA GLY A 183 -34.85 13.86 -6.70
C GLY A 183 -36.00 13.70 -7.71
N SER A 184 -35.96 12.66 -8.55
CA SER A 184 -37.00 12.29 -9.50
C SER A 184 -37.54 10.86 -9.23
N GLY A 185 -38.77 10.56 -9.63
CA GLY A 185 -39.41 9.26 -9.41
C GLY A 185 -40.31 9.18 -8.16
N PRO A 186 -41.02 8.06 -7.95
CA PRO A 186 -42.00 7.92 -6.87
C PRO A 186 -41.33 7.79 -5.50
N TYR A 187 -42.04 8.23 -4.45
CA TYR A 187 -41.70 7.90 -3.07
C TYR A 187 -42.06 6.46 -2.77
N VAL A 188 -41.18 5.76 -2.06
CA VAL A 188 -41.58 4.56 -1.32
C VAL A 188 -42.03 5.00 0.06
N ILE A 189 -43.19 4.53 0.50
CA ILE A 189 -43.75 4.87 1.81
C ILE A 189 -44.08 3.61 2.62
N SER A 190 -43.86 3.69 3.93
CA SER A 190 -44.28 2.66 4.87
C SER A 190 -45.79 2.71 5.14
N PRO A 191 -46.34 1.74 5.89
CA PRO A 191 -47.62 1.92 6.57
C PRO A 191 -47.65 3.19 7.43
N VAL A 192 -48.85 3.77 7.62
CA VAL A 192 -49.03 5.02 8.37
C VAL A 192 -49.24 4.77 9.86
N LEU A 193 -48.65 5.62 10.71
CA LEU A 193 -48.86 5.68 12.16
C LEU A 193 -49.80 6.83 12.50
N THR A 194 -50.80 6.58 13.33
CA THR A 194 -51.64 7.64 13.91
C THR A 194 -50.87 8.35 15.03
N GLU A 195 -51.22 9.62 15.32
CA GLU A 195 -50.75 10.43 16.48
C GLU A 195 -49.46 11.25 16.30
N PHE A 196 -49.04 11.57 15.07
CA PHE A 196 -47.87 12.42 14.80
C PHE A 196 -46.57 12.08 15.58
N PRO A 197 -46.13 10.80 15.64
CA PRO A 197 -44.89 10.47 16.34
C PRO A 197 -43.66 11.03 15.63
N ASN A 198 -42.72 11.63 16.37
CA ASN A 198 -41.38 11.90 15.83
C ASN A 198 -40.61 10.58 15.69
N LEU A 199 -40.27 10.21 14.45
CA LEU A 199 -39.49 9.01 14.13
C LEU A 199 -38.03 9.39 13.81
N TYR A 200 -37.09 8.51 14.19
CA TYR A 200 -35.64 8.71 14.08
C TYR A 200 -35.01 7.54 13.33
N PRO A 201 -35.28 7.39 12.01
CA PRO A 201 -34.75 6.28 11.24
C PRO A 201 -33.22 6.32 11.16
N LEU A 202 -32.63 5.17 10.84
CA LEU A 202 -31.28 5.06 10.30
C LEU A 202 -31.29 3.98 9.21
N LEU A 203 -30.61 4.26 8.09
CA LEU A 203 -30.53 3.41 6.92
C LEU A 203 -29.11 2.88 6.76
N ALA A 204 -28.96 1.56 6.66
CA ALA A 204 -27.72 0.88 6.35
C ALA A 204 -27.51 0.74 4.82
N ASP A 205 -26.31 0.39 4.40
CA ASP A 205 -25.93 0.21 2.99
C ASP A 205 -26.59 -0.98 2.33
N ASN A 206 -26.97 -1.98 3.13
CA ASN A 206 -27.77 -3.12 2.66
C ASN A 206 -29.28 -2.82 2.56
N ASP A 207 -29.66 -1.53 2.51
CA ASP A 207 -31.04 -1.01 2.47
C ASP A 207 -31.91 -1.38 3.71
N THR A 208 -31.31 -1.87 4.79
CA THR A 208 -32.02 -2.10 6.05
C THR A 208 -32.29 -0.77 6.76
N THR A 209 -33.52 -0.55 7.21
CA THR A 209 -33.88 0.59 8.06
C THR A 209 -34.25 0.15 9.47
N VAL A 210 -33.75 0.85 10.49
CA VAL A 210 -34.20 0.69 11.88
C VAL A 210 -34.92 1.94 12.39
N VAL A 211 -35.99 1.75 13.16
CA VAL A 211 -36.79 2.86 13.70
C VAL A 211 -37.62 2.40 14.91
N ARG A 212 -37.78 3.26 15.92
CA ARG A 212 -38.82 3.05 16.96
C ARG A 212 -40.17 3.47 16.38
N TRP A 213 -41.04 2.49 16.19
CA TRP A 213 -42.30 2.61 15.45
C TRP A 213 -43.45 3.11 16.32
N GLY A 214 -43.34 4.36 16.78
CA GLY A 214 -44.38 5.05 17.56
C GLY A 214 -43.82 6.10 18.52
N GLY A 215 -44.74 6.88 19.12
CA GLY A 215 -44.41 8.05 19.94
C GLY A 215 -44.17 7.76 21.42
N THR A 216 -44.55 6.58 21.91
CA THR A 216 -44.44 6.22 23.33
C THR A 216 -43.10 5.53 23.63
N ILE A 217 -42.66 5.57 24.89
CA ILE A 217 -41.44 4.87 25.32
C ILE A 217 -41.55 3.34 25.20
N THR A 218 -42.75 2.79 25.03
CA THR A 218 -43.01 1.35 24.86
C THR A 218 -43.30 0.97 23.40
N SER A 219 -43.26 1.92 22.47
CA SER A 219 -43.48 1.66 21.05
C SER A 219 -42.40 0.69 20.52
N PRO A 220 -42.77 -0.27 19.65
CA PRO A 220 -41.86 -1.33 19.23
C PRO A 220 -40.69 -0.78 18.41
N LEU A 221 -39.55 -1.46 18.48
CA LEU A 221 -38.41 -1.22 17.61
C LEU A 221 -38.50 -2.15 16.40
N LEU A 222 -38.56 -1.57 15.21
CA LEU A 222 -38.70 -2.31 13.96
C LEU A 222 -37.46 -2.22 13.09
N ARG A 223 -37.21 -3.30 12.35
CA ARG A 223 -36.26 -3.38 11.24
C ARG A 223 -37.04 -3.60 9.94
N PHE A 224 -37.06 -2.63 9.04
CA PHE A 224 -37.49 -2.87 7.66
C PHE A 224 -36.35 -3.51 6.88
N ILE A 225 -36.61 -4.65 6.25
CA ILE A 225 -35.57 -5.49 5.61
C ILE A 225 -35.53 -5.34 4.09
N ASN A 226 -36.26 -4.37 3.55
CA ASN A 226 -36.33 -4.12 2.12
C ASN A 226 -36.55 -2.63 1.82
N THR A 227 -36.26 -2.27 0.58
CA THR A 227 -36.45 -0.92 0.06
C THR A 227 -37.90 -0.50 -0.11
N ASN A 228 -38.86 -1.43 -0.03
CA ASN A 228 -40.30 -1.18 -0.20
C ASN A 228 -40.99 -0.73 1.10
N LEU A 229 -40.32 -0.84 2.25
CA LEU A 229 -40.86 -0.51 3.58
C LEU A 229 -42.17 -1.24 3.93
N ASP A 230 -42.41 -2.41 3.33
CA ASP A 230 -43.62 -3.21 3.53
C ASP A 230 -43.41 -4.43 4.44
N THR A 231 -42.15 -4.81 4.64
CA THR A 231 -41.76 -6.00 5.43
C THR A 231 -40.84 -5.58 6.55
N ALA A 232 -41.28 -5.81 7.79
CA ALA A 232 -40.52 -5.48 8.98
C ALA A 232 -40.53 -6.59 10.03
N ASN A 233 -39.43 -6.70 10.77
CA ASN A 233 -39.29 -7.59 11.91
C ASN A 233 -39.24 -6.77 13.20
N PHE A 234 -39.78 -7.35 14.29
CA PHE A 234 -39.64 -6.79 15.62
C PHE A 234 -38.25 -7.09 16.18
N ILE A 235 -37.57 -6.06 16.68
CA ILE A 235 -36.31 -6.17 17.42
C ILE A 235 -36.58 -6.12 18.92
N ALA A 236 -37.46 -5.20 19.36
CA ALA A 236 -37.81 -5.02 20.77
C ALA A 236 -39.26 -4.57 20.91
N GLU A 237 -39.95 -5.08 21.91
CA GLU A 237 -41.38 -4.84 22.13
C GLU A 237 -41.71 -4.59 23.60
N SER A 238 -42.89 -4.00 23.84
CA SER A 238 -43.42 -3.76 25.19
C SER A 238 -43.67 -5.04 26.01
N THR A 239 -43.67 -6.21 25.36
CA THR A 239 -43.71 -7.53 26.03
C THR A 239 -42.50 -7.73 26.92
N ASP A 240 -41.33 -7.30 26.45
CA ASP A 240 -40.03 -7.58 27.09
C ASP A 240 -39.37 -6.33 27.68
N PHE A 241 -39.77 -5.15 27.21
CA PHE A 241 -39.20 -3.87 27.64
C PHE A 241 -40.23 -2.95 28.31
N ASN A 242 -39.83 -2.29 29.40
CA ASN A 242 -40.59 -1.20 30.02
C ASN A 242 -40.36 0.13 29.28
N ALA A 243 -39.20 0.28 28.66
CA ALA A 243 -38.84 1.45 27.85
C ALA A 243 -37.84 1.07 26.75
N ILE A 244 -37.97 1.68 25.58
CA ILE A 244 -37.11 1.53 24.41
C ILE A 244 -36.66 2.93 23.99
N GLY A 245 -35.35 3.08 23.75
CA GLY A 245 -34.73 4.33 23.32
C GLY A 245 -35.32 4.84 22.00
N GLN A 246 -35.36 6.16 21.86
CA GLN A 246 -36.03 6.85 20.75
C GLN A 246 -35.26 6.75 19.42
N SER A 247 -33.94 6.62 19.49
CA SER A 247 -33.05 6.68 18.34
C SER A 247 -32.12 5.45 18.33
N PRO A 248 -32.50 4.34 17.69
CA PRO A 248 -31.60 3.19 17.52
C PRO A 248 -30.48 3.48 16.52
N GLY A 249 -29.38 2.73 16.59
CA GLY A 249 -28.37 2.66 15.54
C GLY A 249 -28.37 1.31 14.82
N ILE A 250 -27.84 1.29 13.60
CA ILE A 250 -27.55 0.11 12.81
C ILE A 250 -26.19 0.35 12.14
N SER A 251 -25.34 -0.68 12.06
CA SER A 251 -24.07 -0.57 11.34
C SER A 251 -24.28 -0.39 9.85
N ASP A 252 -23.29 0.17 9.16
CA ASP A 252 -23.33 0.42 7.72
C ASP A 252 -23.58 -0.87 6.93
N ASP A 253 -22.95 -1.98 7.36
CA ASP A 253 -23.18 -3.32 6.79
C ASP A 253 -24.52 -3.96 7.16
N GLY A 254 -25.27 -3.34 8.07
CA GLY A 254 -26.57 -3.75 8.57
C GLY A 254 -26.60 -5.04 9.41
N ASN A 255 -25.46 -5.49 9.93
CA ASN A 255 -25.35 -6.74 10.69
C ASN A 255 -25.70 -6.61 12.18
N ILE A 256 -25.54 -5.41 12.75
CA ILE A 256 -25.79 -5.15 14.17
C ILE A 256 -26.70 -3.94 14.36
N VAL A 257 -27.71 -4.08 15.21
CA VAL A 257 -28.57 -2.99 15.67
C VAL A 257 -28.30 -2.73 17.14
N ALA A 258 -28.12 -1.47 17.53
CA ALA A 258 -27.85 -1.07 18.91
C ALA A 258 -28.89 -0.07 19.43
N PHE A 259 -29.34 -0.23 20.67
CA PHE A 259 -30.33 0.66 21.28
C PHE A 259 -30.26 0.65 22.81
N VAL A 260 -30.75 1.72 23.44
CA VAL A 260 -30.97 1.75 24.88
C VAL A 260 -32.31 1.08 25.20
N GLY A 261 -32.36 0.21 26.20
CA GLY A 261 -33.61 -0.43 26.63
C GLY A 261 -33.64 -0.68 28.13
N ASP A 262 -34.84 -0.59 28.73
CA ASP A 262 -35.13 -1.09 30.07
C ASP A 262 -35.85 -2.43 29.97
N HIS A 263 -35.08 -3.52 29.96
CA HIS A 263 -35.62 -4.87 29.82
C HIS A 263 -36.19 -5.35 31.15
N LYS A 264 -37.37 -5.97 31.14
CA LYS A 264 -38.09 -6.39 32.35
C LYS A 264 -37.31 -7.35 33.25
N THR A 265 -36.44 -8.17 32.67
CA THR A 265 -35.58 -9.12 33.40
C THR A 265 -34.09 -8.74 33.44
N HIS A 266 -33.60 -7.96 32.47
CA HIS A 266 -32.17 -7.62 32.37
C HIS A 266 -31.88 -6.19 32.83
N GLY A 267 -32.90 -5.38 33.09
CA GLY A 267 -32.79 -3.98 33.51
C GLY A 267 -32.37 -3.04 32.39
N LEU A 268 -32.09 -1.80 32.79
CA LEU A 268 -31.65 -0.72 31.90
C LEU A 268 -30.21 -0.93 31.41
N GLY A 269 -30.00 -0.72 30.11
CA GLY A 269 -28.69 -0.82 29.48
C GLY A 269 -28.68 -0.55 27.98
N ILE A 270 -27.52 -0.80 27.37
CA ILE A 270 -27.31 -0.86 25.92
C ILE A 270 -27.48 -2.30 25.47
N PHE A 271 -28.38 -2.50 24.52
CA PHE A 271 -28.70 -3.78 23.91
C PHE A 271 -28.22 -3.78 22.46
N VAL A 272 -27.73 -4.93 22.01
CA VAL A 272 -27.46 -5.19 20.60
C VAL A 272 -28.30 -6.35 20.10
N SER A 273 -28.63 -6.34 18.81
CA SER A 273 -29.24 -7.46 18.12
C SER A 273 -28.44 -7.76 16.86
N LEU A 274 -27.96 -8.99 16.74
CA LEU A 274 -27.13 -9.47 15.64
C LEU A 274 -27.97 -10.24 14.63
N PHE A 275 -27.62 -10.11 13.36
CA PHE A 275 -28.24 -10.87 12.29
C PHE A 275 -27.49 -12.19 12.03
N THR A 276 -28.06 -13.32 12.49
CA THR A 276 -27.50 -14.67 12.24
C THR A 276 -28.48 -15.63 11.53
N GLY A 277 -29.60 -15.11 11.02
CA GLY A 277 -30.64 -15.93 10.40
C GLY A 277 -32.05 -15.48 10.78
N LEU A 278 -32.77 -16.27 11.59
CA LEU A 278 -34.22 -16.16 11.79
C LEU A 278 -34.69 -15.46 13.09
N ASP A 279 -33.84 -15.33 14.12
CA ASP A 279 -34.26 -14.79 15.43
C ASP A 279 -33.48 -13.52 15.81
N PHE A 280 -34.21 -12.50 16.29
CA PHE A 280 -33.67 -11.29 16.89
C PHE A 280 -33.87 -11.37 18.40
N THR A 281 -32.83 -11.79 19.13
CA THR A 281 -32.85 -11.68 20.59
C THR A 281 -31.94 -10.52 20.98
N PRO A 282 -32.48 -9.42 21.55
CA PRO A 282 -31.65 -8.37 22.12
C PRO A 282 -30.78 -8.89 23.26
N ILE A 283 -29.47 -8.66 23.17
CA ILE A 283 -28.48 -9.05 24.17
C ILE A 283 -27.95 -7.78 24.82
N LYS A 284 -28.00 -7.73 26.16
CA LYS A 284 -27.48 -6.59 26.92
C LYS A 284 -25.95 -6.65 26.94
N ILE A 285 -25.31 -5.63 26.36
CA ILE A 285 -23.84 -5.49 26.34
C ILE A 285 -23.35 -4.71 27.57
N VAL A 286 -24.02 -3.59 27.86
CA VAL A 286 -23.68 -2.69 28.98
C VAL A 286 -24.95 -2.43 29.78
N GLY A 287 -24.86 -2.38 31.11
CA GLY A 287 -26.02 -2.12 31.95
C GLY A 287 -25.70 -1.27 33.18
N THR A 288 -26.74 -0.95 33.94
CA THR A 288 -26.57 -0.31 35.26
C THR A 288 -25.88 -1.28 36.23
N GLY A 289 -25.03 -0.74 37.11
CA GLY A 289 -24.16 -1.56 37.95
C GLY A 289 -22.98 -0.76 38.47
N SER A 290 -21.80 -1.38 38.58
CA SER A 290 -20.56 -0.77 39.12
C SER A 290 -19.94 0.35 38.26
N THR A 291 -20.53 0.69 37.12
CA THR A 291 -19.99 1.70 36.21
C THR A 291 -21.00 2.82 35.94
N PHE A 292 -22.27 2.46 35.72
CA PHE A 292 -23.32 3.40 35.32
C PHE A 292 -24.52 3.34 36.26
N THR A 293 -25.10 4.50 36.56
CA THR A 293 -26.37 4.63 37.28
C THR A 293 -27.57 4.74 36.36
N ASN A 294 -27.39 5.29 35.15
CA ASN A 294 -28.47 5.52 34.21
C ASN A 294 -27.97 5.64 32.75
N PHE A 295 -28.87 5.54 31.78
CA PHE A 295 -28.61 5.71 30.35
C PHE A 295 -29.63 6.68 29.74
N SER A 296 -29.20 7.46 28.74
CA SER A 296 -30.09 8.42 28.08
C SER A 296 -30.94 7.73 27.01
N LEU A 297 -32.28 7.80 27.12
CA LEU A 297 -33.21 7.17 26.17
C LEU A 297 -33.42 7.98 24.87
N GLN A 298 -32.94 9.22 24.79
CA GLN A 298 -33.20 10.12 23.65
C GLN A 298 -32.15 10.06 22.51
N PRO A 299 -30.85 10.24 22.79
CA PRO A 299 -29.82 10.31 21.75
C PRO A 299 -29.62 8.95 21.07
N ARG A 300 -29.05 8.96 19.87
CA ARG A 300 -28.76 7.74 19.14
C ARG A 300 -27.69 6.91 19.85
N VAL A 301 -27.85 5.59 19.86
CA VAL A 301 -26.72 4.68 20.10
C VAL A 301 -26.03 4.48 18.75
N GLY A 302 -24.85 5.06 18.56
CA GLY A 302 -24.05 4.82 17.35
C GLY A 302 -23.48 3.41 17.37
N VAL A 303 -23.37 2.77 16.20
CA VAL A 303 -22.73 1.47 16.06
C VAL A 303 -22.10 1.36 14.68
N ASN A 304 -20.81 1.03 14.62
CA ASN A 304 -20.10 0.67 13.39
C ASN A 304 -18.88 -0.19 13.71
N ARG A 305 -18.13 -0.63 12.70
CA ARG A 305 -16.95 -1.48 12.91
C ARG A 305 -15.88 -0.74 13.69
N SER A 306 -15.10 -1.47 14.49
CA SER A 306 -13.96 -0.88 15.18
C SER A 306 -12.83 -0.52 14.21
N ARG A 307 -12.71 -1.26 13.11
CA ARG A 307 -11.69 -1.12 12.06
C ARG A 307 -12.23 -1.56 10.70
N ILE A 308 -11.72 -0.93 9.65
CA ILE A 308 -11.99 -1.32 8.26
C ILE A 308 -11.58 -2.79 8.07
N ASN A 309 -12.47 -3.60 7.50
CA ASN A 309 -12.33 -5.03 7.24
C ASN A 309 -12.34 -5.97 8.46
N ASP A 310 -12.50 -5.51 9.70
CA ASP A 310 -12.68 -6.43 10.84
C ASP A 310 -14.11 -6.99 10.85
N PRO A 311 -14.33 -8.30 10.65
CA PRO A 311 -15.67 -8.87 10.59
C PRO A 311 -16.32 -9.05 11.97
N ASN A 312 -15.55 -8.97 13.06
CA ASN A 312 -15.98 -9.42 14.38
C ASN A 312 -16.06 -8.30 15.43
N GLU A 313 -15.40 -7.16 15.23
CA GLU A 313 -15.39 -6.09 16.22
C GLU A 313 -16.20 -4.85 15.80
N TYR A 314 -17.07 -4.40 16.70
CA TYR A 314 -17.89 -3.19 16.55
C TYR A 314 -17.69 -2.25 17.73
N VAL A 315 -17.87 -0.95 17.50
CA VAL A 315 -17.85 0.09 18.53
C VAL A 315 -19.26 0.64 18.72
N LEU A 316 -19.74 0.63 19.95
CA LEU A 316 -21.01 1.23 20.37
C LEU A 316 -20.76 2.58 21.04
N THR A 317 -21.41 3.65 20.59
CA THR A 317 -21.25 4.99 21.15
C THR A 317 -22.55 5.49 21.76
N TYR A 318 -22.54 5.85 23.04
CA TYR A 318 -23.76 6.16 23.79
C TYR A 318 -23.53 7.15 24.94
N ILE A 319 -24.63 7.77 25.40
CA ILE A 319 -24.64 8.68 26.55
C ILE A 319 -25.15 7.94 27.80
N ALA A 320 -24.35 7.95 28.86
CA ALA A 320 -24.67 7.34 30.15
C ALA A 320 -24.33 8.28 31.32
N PHE A 321 -24.80 7.90 32.51
CA PHE A 321 -24.55 8.64 33.75
C PHE A 321 -23.76 7.77 34.72
N ASP A 322 -22.67 8.31 35.27
CA ASP A 322 -21.86 7.62 36.27
C ASP A 322 -22.49 7.68 37.68
N PHE A 323 -21.76 7.21 38.71
CA PHE A 323 -22.21 7.27 40.10
C PHE A 323 -22.24 8.66 40.72
N MET A 324 -21.57 9.62 40.11
CA MET A 324 -21.67 11.04 40.48
C MET A 324 -22.85 11.72 39.76
N HIS A 325 -23.64 10.95 38.99
CA HIS A 325 -24.69 11.43 38.11
C HIS A 325 -24.20 12.43 37.05
N GLN A 326 -22.90 12.37 36.71
CA GLN A 326 -22.33 13.15 35.62
C GLN A 326 -22.65 12.49 34.28
N MET A 327 -23.03 13.31 33.30
CA MET A 327 -23.33 12.85 31.95
C MET A 327 -22.02 12.63 31.20
N GLY A 328 -21.84 11.45 30.61
CA GLY A 328 -20.66 11.13 29.80
C GLY A 328 -21.03 10.53 28.45
N LEU A 329 -20.16 10.76 27.48
CA LEU A 329 -20.12 10.03 26.21
C LEU A 329 -19.11 8.90 26.34
N TYR A 330 -19.56 7.69 26.05
CA TYR A 330 -18.77 6.47 26.19
C TYR A 330 -18.77 5.70 24.87
N ALA A 331 -17.69 4.97 24.64
CA ALA A 331 -17.59 3.99 23.58
C ALA A 331 -17.31 2.60 24.18
N THR A 332 -18.00 1.58 23.68
CA THR A 332 -17.76 0.18 24.06
C THR A 332 -17.44 -0.65 22.82
N THR A 333 -16.28 -1.30 22.81
CA THR A 333 -15.96 -2.30 21.78
C THR A 333 -16.66 -3.61 22.12
N VAL A 334 -17.28 -4.23 21.12
CA VAL A 334 -18.03 -5.47 21.22
C VAL A 334 -17.45 -6.47 20.23
N ASP A 335 -17.11 -7.66 20.74
CA ASP A 335 -16.73 -8.82 19.93
C ASP A 335 -17.98 -9.64 19.61
N ILE A 336 -18.19 -9.92 18.34
CA ILE A 336 -19.28 -10.72 17.80
C ILE A 336 -18.82 -12.05 17.20
N SER A 337 -17.56 -12.45 17.43
CA SER A 337 -16.99 -13.73 17.00
C SER A 337 -17.84 -14.94 17.43
N ASN A 338 -18.55 -14.80 18.55
CA ASN A 338 -19.66 -15.66 18.93
C ASN A 338 -21.00 -14.88 18.89
N PRO A 339 -21.74 -14.92 17.77
CA PRO A 339 -22.95 -14.12 17.62
C PRO A 339 -24.10 -14.49 18.57
N ALA A 340 -24.07 -15.68 19.17
CA ALA A 340 -25.06 -16.07 20.18
C ALA A 340 -24.79 -15.44 21.56
N ALA A 341 -23.58 -14.94 21.78
CA ALA A 341 -23.15 -14.32 23.03
C ALA A 341 -22.08 -13.25 22.77
N PRO A 342 -22.41 -12.16 22.06
CA PRO A 342 -21.49 -11.03 21.89
C PRO A 342 -21.08 -10.46 23.25
N THR A 343 -19.81 -10.06 23.35
CA THR A 343 -19.18 -9.67 24.61
C THR A 343 -18.63 -8.25 24.53
N ALA A 344 -18.82 -7.47 25.59
CA ALA A 344 -18.13 -6.20 25.75
C ALA A 344 -16.65 -6.48 26.04
N LEU A 345 -15.74 -5.95 25.21
CA LEU A 345 -14.30 -6.06 25.42
C LEU A 345 -13.78 -4.94 26.32
N GLU A 346 -14.02 -3.69 25.92
CA GLU A 346 -13.57 -2.50 26.64
C GLU A 346 -14.65 -1.43 26.60
N THR A 347 -14.82 -0.69 27.71
CA THR A 347 -15.67 0.51 27.77
C THR A 347 -14.82 1.70 28.16
N SER A 348 -14.71 2.67 27.28
CA SER A 348 -13.85 3.83 27.44
C SER A 348 -14.68 5.12 27.51
N LEU A 349 -14.30 6.02 28.42
CA LEU A 349 -14.85 7.38 28.47
C LEU A 349 -14.24 8.21 27.33
N ILE A 350 -15.09 8.82 26.49
CA ILE A 350 -14.66 9.79 25.48
C ILE A 350 -14.53 11.17 26.11
N ILE A 351 -15.59 11.65 26.76
CA ILE A 351 -15.68 12.94 27.44
C ILE A 351 -16.88 12.94 28.40
N LYS A 352 -16.84 13.72 29.49
CA LYS A 352 -18.00 13.93 30.37
C LYS A 352 -18.25 15.39 30.71
N SER A 353 -19.40 15.64 31.33
CA SER A 353 -19.69 16.93 31.96
C SER A 353 -18.62 17.28 32.99
N ASP A 354 -18.31 18.57 33.07
CA ASP A 354 -17.24 19.16 33.88
C ASP A 354 -15.80 18.92 33.39
N ASP A 355 -15.60 18.15 32.31
CA ASP A 355 -14.29 18.08 31.65
C ASP A 355 -14.00 19.40 30.89
N SER A 356 -12.74 19.60 30.52
CA SER A 356 -12.32 20.67 29.63
C SER A 356 -11.69 20.10 28.36
N ILE A 357 -11.82 20.83 27.25
CA ILE A 357 -11.17 20.50 25.97
C ILE A 357 -10.19 21.64 25.67
N GLY A 358 -8.93 21.30 25.36
CA GLY A 358 -7.92 22.29 24.99
C GLY A 358 -8.40 23.16 23.83
N GLY A 359 -8.29 24.48 23.97
CA GLY A 359 -8.80 25.45 22.98
C GLY A 359 -10.26 25.87 23.14
N LEU A 360 -11.08 25.10 23.89
CA LEU A 360 -12.49 25.41 24.14
C LEU A 360 -12.68 26.10 25.51
N PRO A 361 -13.22 27.34 25.58
CA PRO A 361 -13.41 28.04 26.85
C PRO A 361 -14.49 27.42 27.73
N GLY A 362 -14.15 27.13 28.99
CA GLY A 362 -15.09 26.67 30.02
C GLY A 362 -15.05 25.16 30.22
N PHE A 363 -16.03 24.65 30.95
CA PHE A 363 -16.22 23.22 31.23
C PHE A 363 -17.44 22.69 30.49
N ILE A 364 -17.39 21.43 30.04
CA ILE A 364 -18.47 20.79 29.30
C ILE A 364 -19.74 20.73 30.16
N ASN A 365 -20.84 21.24 29.62
CA ASN A 365 -22.16 21.25 30.26
C ASN A 365 -23.16 20.31 29.57
N ASN A 366 -23.04 20.14 28.24
CA ASN A 366 -23.96 19.30 27.47
C ASN A 366 -23.23 18.62 26.33
N ILE A 367 -23.68 17.41 26.00
CA ILE A 367 -23.12 16.56 24.95
C ILE A 367 -24.28 16.05 24.08
N LYS A 368 -24.12 16.10 22.76
CA LYS A 368 -25.12 15.60 21.79
C LYS A 368 -24.44 14.79 20.68
N ILE A 369 -25.12 13.74 20.24
CA ILE A 369 -24.71 12.82 19.18
C ILE A 369 -25.90 12.56 18.25
N HIS A 370 -25.62 12.29 16.97
CA HIS A 370 -26.63 11.95 15.98
C HIS A 370 -26.26 10.70 15.20
N ASP A 371 -25.17 10.75 14.44
CA ASP A 371 -24.60 9.60 13.74
C ASP A 371 -23.10 9.54 14.00
N PRO A 372 -22.72 9.11 15.21
CA PRO A 372 -21.48 9.57 15.81
C PRO A 372 -20.25 8.75 15.42
N VAL A 373 -20.36 7.58 14.77
CA VAL A 373 -19.22 6.64 14.66
C VAL A 373 -19.06 6.08 13.24
N ASN A 374 -17.82 6.04 12.74
CA ASN A 374 -17.46 5.43 11.46
C ASN A 374 -16.79 4.05 11.64
N ASN A 375 -16.47 3.35 10.55
CA ASN A 375 -15.80 2.04 10.56
C ASN A 375 -14.31 2.08 10.92
N GLN A 376 -13.84 3.19 11.50
CA GLN A 376 -12.52 3.31 12.11
C GLN A 376 -12.60 3.50 13.63
N GLY A 377 -13.80 3.43 14.22
CA GLY A 377 -14.04 3.72 15.63
C GLY A 377 -13.80 5.20 15.99
N GLN A 378 -13.71 6.10 15.01
CA GLN A 378 -13.68 7.54 15.28
C GLN A 378 -15.08 8.01 15.65
N ASN A 379 -15.14 8.93 16.60
CA ASN A 379 -16.38 9.43 17.13
C ASN A 379 -16.53 10.93 16.84
N VAL A 380 -17.72 11.39 16.47
CA VAL A 380 -18.06 12.81 16.34
C VAL A 380 -19.23 13.18 17.23
N PHE A 381 -19.12 14.33 17.89
CA PHE A 381 -20.14 14.82 18.80
C PHE A 381 -20.11 16.33 18.90
N TRP A 382 -21.24 16.89 19.34
CA TRP A 382 -21.36 18.31 19.68
C TRP A 382 -21.25 18.48 21.20
N VAL A 383 -20.62 19.58 21.62
CA VAL A 383 -20.58 20.01 23.03
C VAL A 383 -20.97 21.47 23.21
N SER A 384 -21.48 21.80 24.40
CA SER A 384 -21.52 23.19 24.89
C SER A 384 -20.91 23.32 26.27
N THR A 385 -20.34 24.47 26.57
CA THR A 385 -19.71 24.77 27.86
C THR A 385 -20.57 25.65 28.77
N ASP A 386 -20.22 25.70 30.04
CA ASP A 386 -20.73 26.65 31.04
C ASP A 386 -20.53 28.13 30.63
N LYS A 387 -19.53 28.41 29.80
CA LYS A 387 -19.27 29.71 29.16
C LYS A 387 -20.02 29.92 27.84
N ARG A 388 -20.97 29.04 27.51
CA ARG A 388 -21.78 29.05 26.28
C ARG A 388 -21.00 28.90 24.97
N ALA A 389 -19.73 28.49 25.02
CA ALA A 389 -19.00 28.10 23.82
C ALA A 389 -19.54 26.76 23.32
N GLN A 390 -19.63 26.56 22.01
CA GLN A 390 -20.01 25.29 21.40
C GLN A 390 -18.91 24.79 20.46
N ALA A 391 -18.77 23.48 20.34
CA ALA A 391 -17.84 22.87 19.40
C ALA A 391 -18.38 21.57 18.79
N ILE A 392 -18.00 21.31 17.55
CA ILE A 392 -18.01 19.97 16.95
C ILE A 392 -16.64 19.37 17.22
N VAL A 393 -16.62 18.19 17.82
CA VAL A 393 -15.40 17.52 18.27
C VAL A 393 -15.35 16.14 17.65
N ARG A 394 -14.20 15.79 17.08
CA ARG A 394 -13.86 14.44 16.66
C ARG A 394 -12.95 13.80 17.69
N ALA A 395 -13.38 12.69 18.26
CA ALA A 395 -12.60 11.82 19.12
C ALA A 395 -12.01 10.68 18.30
N THR A 396 -10.70 10.53 18.29
CA THR A 396 -10.01 9.39 17.67
C THR A 396 -9.33 8.58 18.76
N VAL A 397 -9.38 7.25 18.70
CA VAL A 397 -8.64 6.40 19.64
C VAL A 397 -7.17 6.85 19.65
N ALA A 398 -6.68 7.26 20.82
CA ALA A 398 -5.30 7.63 20.99
C ALA A 398 -4.46 6.35 20.86
N THR A 399 -3.57 6.32 19.88
CA THR A 399 -2.63 5.23 19.65
C THR A 399 -1.21 5.75 19.78
N VAL A 400 -0.22 4.85 19.75
CA VAL A 400 1.13 5.28 19.42
C VAL A 400 1.12 5.82 17.99
N GLY A 401 1.57 7.06 17.80
CA GLY A 401 1.76 7.64 16.47
C GLY A 401 3.07 7.11 15.88
N ALA A 402 3.06 6.68 14.63
CA ALA A 402 4.24 6.23 13.90
C ALA A 402 4.44 7.11 12.67
N PHE A 403 5.51 7.90 12.66
CA PHE A 403 5.76 8.94 11.68
C PHE A 403 7.01 8.60 10.86
N ASP A 404 6.97 8.84 9.56
CA ASP A 404 8.10 8.63 8.66
C ASP A 404 9.02 9.86 8.65
N PRO A 405 10.19 9.81 9.31
CA PRO A 405 11.03 10.97 9.49
C PRO A 405 11.90 11.27 8.25
N GLY A 406 11.86 10.42 7.21
CA GLY A 406 12.57 10.70 5.95
C GLY A 406 11.82 11.65 5.02
N CYS A 407 10.55 11.96 5.31
CA CYS A 407 9.64 12.58 4.37
C CYS A 407 9.11 13.93 4.87
N GLU A 408 9.16 14.95 4.01
CA GLU A 408 8.83 16.35 4.37
C GLU A 408 7.41 16.79 3.98
N SER A 409 6.68 15.98 3.20
CA SER A 409 5.28 16.27 2.85
C SER A 409 4.56 15.03 2.34
N ILE A 410 3.22 15.07 2.30
CA ILE A 410 2.40 14.04 1.62
C ILE A 410 2.77 13.83 0.13
N ALA A 411 3.54 14.73 -0.49
CA ALA A 411 4.16 14.45 -1.77
C ALA A 411 5.28 13.44 -1.53
N PHE A 412 5.06 12.20 -1.98
CA PHE A 412 5.81 10.95 -1.78
C PHE A 412 7.37 11.00 -1.82
N THR A 413 7.95 12.15 -2.16
CA THR A 413 9.35 12.56 -1.97
C THR A 413 9.80 12.54 -0.51
N CYS A 414 10.82 11.72 -0.24
CA CYS A 414 11.48 11.62 1.05
C CYS A 414 12.94 11.99 0.86
N ASP A 415 13.19 13.29 0.77
CA ASP A 415 14.51 13.90 0.60
C ASP A 415 15.03 14.53 1.91
N GLY A 416 14.27 14.39 2.99
CA GLY A 416 14.44 15.14 4.23
C GLY A 416 15.54 14.63 5.16
N ALA A 417 15.89 15.49 6.11
CA ALA A 417 16.95 15.26 7.10
C ALA A 417 16.45 15.29 8.55
N TYR A 418 15.15 15.07 8.80
CA TYR A 418 14.58 15.20 10.15
C TYR A 418 15.12 14.18 11.14
N LEU A 419 15.55 13.02 10.64
CA LEU A 419 16.28 12.02 11.39
C LEU A 419 17.52 11.63 10.57
N THR A 420 18.69 11.77 11.18
CA THR A 420 19.96 11.33 10.59
C THR A 420 20.62 10.33 11.52
N GLU A 421 21.26 9.31 10.94
CA GLU A 421 22.09 8.38 11.70
C GLU A 421 23.56 8.77 11.52
N GLN A 422 24.23 9.13 12.61
CA GLN A 422 25.67 9.45 12.63
C GLN A 422 26.33 8.68 13.76
N ASN A 423 27.42 7.93 13.46
CA ASN A 423 28.15 7.13 14.46
C ASN A 423 27.25 6.18 15.28
N ASN A 424 26.23 5.58 14.65
CA ASN A 424 25.22 4.72 15.29
C ASN A 424 24.37 5.43 16.36
N GLN A 425 24.36 6.77 16.36
CA GLN A 425 23.42 7.61 17.10
C GLN A 425 22.34 8.10 16.15
N VAL A 426 21.10 8.01 16.61
CA VAL A 426 19.96 8.57 15.90
C VAL A 426 19.78 10.01 16.34
N VAL A 427 20.17 10.94 15.49
CA VAL A 427 20.09 12.38 15.74
C VAL A 427 18.82 12.90 15.07
N VAL A 428 17.89 13.35 15.89
CA VAL A 428 16.71 14.10 15.44
C VAL A 428 16.96 15.56 15.73
N ASP A 429 16.62 16.42 14.76
CA ASP A 429 16.64 17.86 14.97
C ASP A 429 15.50 18.22 15.95
N GLU A 430 15.84 18.37 17.23
CA GLU A 430 14.87 18.65 18.29
C GLU A 430 14.06 19.93 18.02
N THR A 431 14.61 20.88 17.26
CA THR A 431 13.90 22.11 16.87
C THR A 431 12.80 21.87 15.84
N LYS A 432 12.78 20.68 15.23
CA LYS A 432 11.80 20.23 14.24
C LYS A 432 10.91 19.11 14.76
N LEU A 433 11.03 18.70 16.03
CA LEU A 433 10.13 17.69 16.62
C LEU A 433 8.66 18.08 16.45
N ASP A 434 8.33 19.36 16.69
CA ASP A 434 6.98 19.89 16.48
C ASP A 434 6.56 19.77 14.99
N ALA A 435 7.46 20.09 14.05
CA ALA A 435 7.18 19.97 12.62
C ALA A 435 7.01 18.51 12.15
N ILE A 436 7.84 17.56 12.62
CA ILE A 436 7.72 16.13 12.29
C ILE A 436 6.38 15.56 12.79
N VAL A 437 5.90 16.09 13.91
CA VAL A 437 4.70 15.65 14.61
C VAL A 437 3.42 16.28 14.01
N ASP A 438 3.52 17.52 13.51
CA ASP A 438 2.40 18.28 12.93
C ASP A 438 2.29 18.12 11.39
N GLU A 439 3.41 17.96 10.67
CA GLU A 439 3.48 17.85 9.19
C GLU A 439 3.17 16.44 8.65
N ASN A 440 2.74 15.53 9.53
CA ASN A 440 1.96 14.31 9.27
C ASN A 440 2.30 13.49 8.00
N ILE A 441 3.28 12.59 8.10
CA ILE A 441 3.21 11.32 7.35
C ILE A 441 3.16 10.15 8.32
N ARG A 442 1.93 9.82 8.74
CA ARG A 442 1.69 8.64 9.55
C ARG A 442 1.82 7.39 8.69
N ARG A 443 2.40 6.35 9.26
CA ARG A 443 2.57 5.05 8.61
C ARG A 443 1.82 3.97 9.39
N ASN A 444 1.20 3.07 8.65
CA ASN A 444 0.55 1.89 9.19
C ASN A 444 1.33 0.61 8.86
N GLY A 445 2.34 0.73 8.00
CA GLY A 445 3.28 -0.35 7.73
C GLY A 445 4.70 0.13 7.47
N VAL A 446 5.60 -0.83 7.40
CA VAL A 446 7.04 -0.64 7.21
C VAL A 446 7.59 -1.81 6.38
N VAL A 447 8.56 -1.53 5.51
CA VAL A 447 9.32 -2.55 4.81
C VAL A 447 10.39 -3.13 5.74
N ALA A 448 10.50 -4.45 5.76
CA ALA A 448 11.55 -5.20 6.45
C ALA A 448 12.82 -5.24 5.59
N ASP A 449 13.63 -4.17 5.67
CA ASP A 449 14.91 -4.01 4.99
C ASP A 449 16.08 -3.69 5.96
N GLY A 450 15.81 -3.72 7.28
CA GLY A 450 16.79 -3.39 8.32
C GLY A 450 17.22 -1.93 8.39
N VAL A 451 16.71 -1.07 7.51
CA VAL A 451 17.13 0.34 7.36
C VAL A 451 15.98 1.29 7.61
N THR A 452 14.77 0.93 7.20
CA THR A 452 13.59 1.76 7.34
C THR A 452 13.30 2.07 8.80
N THR A 453 13.12 3.36 9.10
CA THR A 453 12.83 3.81 10.47
C THR A 453 11.54 4.60 10.57
N LEU A 454 10.91 4.54 11.74
CA LEU A 454 9.75 5.33 12.12
C LEU A 454 10.03 6.02 13.45
N LEU A 455 9.65 7.30 13.55
CA LEU A 455 9.59 8.00 14.83
C LEU A 455 8.26 7.66 15.51
N LEU A 456 8.32 7.03 16.67
CA LEU A 456 7.17 6.69 17.48
C LEU A 456 6.93 7.79 18.53
N ARG A 457 5.67 8.20 18.69
CA ARG A 457 5.25 9.24 19.65
C ARG A 457 4.07 8.76 20.49
N VAL A 458 4.09 9.10 21.77
CA VAL A 458 2.89 9.10 22.63
C VAL A 458 2.84 10.36 23.49
N LYS A 459 1.67 10.97 23.64
CA LYS A 459 1.48 12.08 24.60
C LYS A 459 1.59 11.54 26.01
N ALA A 460 2.48 12.11 26.82
CA ALA A 460 2.78 11.62 28.16
C ALA A 460 3.40 12.72 29.03
N ASN A 461 3.02 12.77 30.30
CA ASN A 461 3.62 13.67 31.30
C ASN A 461 4.60 12.95 32.25
N GLU A 462 4.71 11.64 32.13
CA GLU A 462 5.56 10.77 32.94
C GLU A 462 6.37 9.83 32.04
N GLN A 463 7.34 9.14 32.64
CA GLN A 463 8.19 8.19 31.92
C GLN A 463 7.36 7.08 31.27
N ILE A 464 7.65 6.79 30.00
CA ILE A 464 6.96 5.77 29.20
C ILE A 464 7.88 4.61 28.92
N THR A 465 7.39 3.40 29.11
CA THR A 465 8.00 2.16 28.61
C THR A 465 7.40 1.84 27.24
N PHE A 466 8.21 1.89 26.20
CA PHE A 466 7.88 1.32 24.90
C PHE A 466 8.33 -0.14 24.83
N GLU A 467 7.49 -1.01 24.28
CA GLU A 467 7.77 -2.43 24.09
C GLU A 467 7.29 -2.91 22.72
N LEU A 468 8.10 -3.72 22.05
CA LEU A 468 7.71 -4.48 20.86
C LEU A 468 7.15 -5.84 21.28
N ILE A 469 5.98 -6.17 20.75
CA ILE A 469 5.24 -7.38 21.07
C ILE A 469 4.92 -8.10 19.75
N THR A 470 5.20 -9.39 19.69
CA THR A 470 4.90 -10.27 18.55
C THR A 470 3.38 -10.44 18.39
N PRO A 471 2.88 -10.90 17.23
CA PRO A 471 1.45 -11.22 17.05
C PRO A 471 0.90 -12.20 18.10
N HIS A 472 1.75 -13.05 18.66
CA HIS A 472 1.38 -14.03 19.68
C HIS A 472 1.39 -13.46 21.12
N GLY A 473 1.60 -12.15 21.27
CA GLY A 473 1.54 -11.46 22.56
C GLY A 473 2.79 -11.62 23.43
N GLN A 474 3.93 -12.03 22.86
CA GLN A 474 5.21 -12.14 23.56
C GLN A 474 6.09 -10.93 23.26
N THR A 475 6.99 -10.55 24.18
CA THR A 475 8.03 -9.55 23.89
C THR A 475 8.84 -10.01 22.68
N ALA A 476 8.99 -9.13 21.69
CA ALA A 476 9.69 -9.45 20.46
C ALA A 476 11.21 -9.53 20.68
N ASP A 477 11.90 -10.27 19.82
CA ASP A 477 13.35 -10.20 19.65
C ASP A 477 13.72 -9.32 18.44
N THR A 478 15.01 -9.29 18.06
CA THR A 478 15.51 -8.47 16.94
C THR A 478 14.95 -8.87 15.58
N THR A 479 14.33 -10.05 15.44
CA THR A 479 13.70 -10.50 14.18
C THR A 479 12.45 -9.69 13.82
N TRP A 480 11.93 -8.89 14.76
CA TRP A 480 10.77 -8.01 14.56
C TRP A 480 11.16 -6.53 14.50
N GLY A 481 12.45 -6.23 14.44
CA GLY A 481 13.01 -4.89 14.50
C GLY A 481 13.43 -4.52 15.92
N VAL A 482 13.81 -3.26 16.09
CA VAL A 482 14.37 -2.75 17.35
C VAL A 482 13.88 -1.35 17.64
N LEU A 483 13.78 -1.02 18.93
CA LEU A 483 13.59 0.34 19.41
C LEU A 483 14.94 0.97 19.72
N ARG A 484 15.03 2.29 19.53
CA ARG A 484 16.19 3.12 19.87
C ARG A 484 15.76 4.40 20.57
N GLU A 485 16.55 4.82 21.54
CA GLU A 485 16.36 6.11 22.21
C GLU A 485 16.74 7.27 21.30
N LEU A 486 16.00 8.38 21.39
CA LEU A 486 16.31 9.61 20.65
C LEU A 486 17.64 10.21 21.14
N GLY A 487 18.60 10.44 20.24
CA GLY A 487 19.93 10.99 20.59
C GLY A 487 20.84 10.01 21.36
N GLY A 488 20.36 8.82 21.70
CA GLY A 488 21.07 7.80 22.45
C GLY A 488 21.74 6.73 21.57
N THR A 489 22.46 5.81 22.23
CA THR A 489 22.98 4.57 21.63
C THR A 489 22.27 3.32 22.15
N THR A 490 21.29 3.50 23.05
CA THR A 490 20.50 2.41 23.64
C THR A 490 19.59 1.81 22.58
N GLU A 491 19.69 0.48 22.38
CA GLU A 491 18.87 -0.30 21.46
C GLU A 491 18.30 -1.53 22.18
N GLY A 492 17.07 -1.89 21.88
CA GLY A 492 16.44 -3.10 22.40
C GLY A 492 14.96 -3.18 22.05
N ASN A 493 14.26 -4.17 22.59
CA ASN A 493 12.83 -4.39 22.30
C ASN A 493 11.93 -3.81 23.40
N THR A 494 12.54 -3.30 24.45
CA THR A 494 11.89 -2.53 25.51
C THR A 494 12.79 -1.33 25.85
N ILE A 495 12.25 -0.12 25.75
CA ILE A 495 12.98 1.11 26.09
C ILE A 495 12.11 2.00 26.97
N LEU A 496 12.73 2.49 28.05
CA LEU A 496 12.14 3.44 28.97
C LEU A 496 12.64 4.85 28.66
N VAL A 497 11.75 5.78 28.33
CA VAL A 497 12.11 7.17 27.93
C VAL A 497 11.38 8.23 28.74
N ASN A 498 12.02 9.37 28.91
CA ASN A 498 11.41 10.55 29.53
C ASN A 498 10.65 11.39 28.47
N PRO A 499 9.50 12.00 28.81
CA PRO A 499 8.84 12.92 27.92
C PRO A 499 9.66 14.18 27.64
N ILE A 500 9.55 14.66 26.41
CA ILE A 500 10.09 15.93 25.91
C ILE A 500 8.93 16.91 25.77
N SER A 501 9.14 18.17 26.16
CA SER A 501 8.15 19.23 25.98
C SER A 501 8.10 19.67 24.51
N THR A 502 6.90 19.60 23.92
CA THR A 502 6.58 20.02 22.55
C THR A 502 5.59 21.18 22.58
N ALA A 503 5.38 21.87 21.47
CA ALA A 503 4.36 22.92 21.36
C ALA A 503 2.94 22.40 21.67
N GLU A 504 2.69 21.11 21.41
CA GLU A 504 1.41 20.43 21.67
C GLU A 504 1.29 19.84 23.09
N GLY A 505 2.31 19.99 23.95
CA GLY A 505 2.40 19.41 25.29
C GLY A 505 3.54 18.40 25.45
N ASN A 506 3.61 17.70 26.58
CA ASN A 506 4.69 16.72 26.78
C ASN A 506 4.41 15.42 25.99
N ALA A 507 5.44 14.89 25.33
CA ALA A 507 5.35 13.64 24.58
C ALA A 507 6.64 12.82 24.72
N ALA A 508 6.51 11.49 24.77
CA ALA A 508 7.62 10.55 24.78
C ALA A 508 7.87 10.03 23.36
N PHE A 509 9.15 9.87 23.01
CA PHE A 509 9.61 9.49 21.67
C PHE A 509 10.60 8.33 21.71
N VAL A 510 10.47 7.40 20.75
CA VAL A 510 11.47 6.37 20.45
C VAL A 510 11.52 6.17 18.93
N VAL A 511 12.62 5.64 18.42
CA VAL A 511 12.78 5.31 17.00
C VAL A 511 12.63 3.82 16.84
N TYR A 512 11.71 3.38 16.00
CA TYR A 512 11.61 2.00 15.58
C TYR A 512 12.38 1.81 14.27
N ARG A 513 13.26 0.80 14.22
CA ARG A 513 13.90 0.34 12.99
C ARG A 513 13.33 -1.02 12.62
N ALA A 514 12.93 -1.16 11.37
CA ALA A 514 12.38 -2.39 10.81
C ALA A 514 13.37 -3.57 10.97
N PRO A 515 12.87 -4.82 11.02
CA PRO A 515 13.75 -5.99 10.96
C PRO A 515 14.51 -6.05 9.64
N ILE A 516 15.65 -6.75 9.65
CA ILE A 516 16.49 -6.95 8.46
C ILE A 516 15.73 -7.69 7.35
N ASP A 517 14.91 -8.67 7.73
CA ASP A 517 14.08 -9.46 6.83
C ASP A 517 12.70 -9.65 7.42
N LEU A 518 11.73 -10.00 6.58
CA LEU A 518 10.36 -10.28 7.04
C LEU A 518 10.35 -11.51 7.97
N PRO A 519 9.89 -11.39 9.24
CA PRO A 519 9.74 -12.53 10.12
C PRO A 519 8.50 -13.34 9.73
N CYS A 520 8.67 -14.59 9.33
CA CYS A 520 7.55 -15.46 8.94
C CYS A 520 7.14 -16.37 10.09
N SER A 521 5.81 -16.58 10.24
CA SER A 521 5.18 -17.03 11.49
C SER A 521 5.49 -18.47 11.92
N ASP A 522 6.08 -19.30 11.06
CA ASP A 522 6.49 -20.65 11.39
C ASP A 522 7.82 -20.99 10.70
N ASN A 523 8.94 -21.02 11.44
CA ASN A 523 10.15 -21.70 10.95
C ASN A 523 9.94 -23.22 11.21
N PRO A 524 9.82 -24.10 10.19
CA PRO A 524 10.45 -24.01 8.87
C PRO A 524 9.50 -23.91 7.66
N ALA A 525 8.28 -23.39 7.81
CA ALA A 525 7.39 -23.13 6.68
C ALA A 525 7.77 -21.84 5.93
N PRO A 526 7.69 -21.82 4.59
CA PRO A 526 7.88 -20.60 3.81
C PRO A 526 6.75 -19.60 4.13
N CYS A 527 7.08 -18.31 4.03
CA CYS A 527 6.12 -17.22 4.21
C CYS A 527 4.90 -17.42 3.30
N THR A 528 3.72 -17.27 3.87
CA THR A 528 2.46 -17.24 3.14
C THR A 528 2.32 -15.95 2.34
N ILE A 529 1.49 -15.98 1.30
CA ILE A 529 1.18 -14.81 0.47
C ILE A 529 0.68 -13.64 1.33
N ASN A 530 -0.14 -13.92 2.34
CA ASN A 530 -0.66 -12.91 3.25
C ASN A 530 0.47 -12.25 4.04
N GLU A 531 1.45 -13.02 4.55
CA GLU A 531 2.58 -12.45 5.29
C GLU A 531 3.44 -11.53 4.42
N ILE A 532 3.78 -11.98 3.21
CA ILE A 532 4.58 -11.20 2.23
C ILE A 532 3.91 -9.86 1.91
N SER A 533 2.58 -9.86 1.80
CA SER A 533 1.76 -8.72 1.41
C SER A 533 1.23 -7.87 2.58
N GLY A 534 1.82 -7.98 3.79
CA GLY A 534 1.50 -7.12 4.93
C GLY A 534 0.62 -7.73 6.01
N GLY A 535 0.40 -9.03 5.97
CA GLY A 535 -0.34 -9.80 6.98
C GLY A 535 0.46 -10.01 8.27
N GLN A 536 1.78 -9.87 8.20
CA GLN A 536 2.63 -9.88 9.37
C GLN A 536 2.62 -8.50 10.05
N HIS A 537 2.60 -8.46 11.39
CA HIS A 537 2.61 -7.21 12.14
C HIS A 537 3.40 -7.31 13.44
N VAL A 538 3.98 -6.18 13.88
CA VAL A 538 4.51 -6.00 15.23
C VAL A 538 3.59 -5.05 16.00
N LYS A 539 3.32 -5.36 17.27
CA LYS A 539 2.58 -4.48 18.16
C LYS A 539 3.55 -3.64 18.96
N ILE A 540 3.38 -2.33 18.90
CA ILE A 540 4.10 -1.37 19.72
C ILE A 540 3.20 -1.01 20.89
N SER A 541 3.63 -1.29 22.11
CA SER A 541 2.97 -0.89 23.35
C SER A 541 3.72 0.25 24.01
N ALA A 542 3.00 1.26 24.51
CA ALA A 542 3.54 2.39 25.25
C ALA A 542 2.77 2.52 26.56
N THR A 543 3.44 2.21 27.67
CA THR A 543 2.81 2.06 28.98
C THR A 543 3.49 2.86 30.08
N SER A 544 2.67 3.34 31.02
CA SER A 544 3.06 3.95 32.29
C SER A 544 1.94 3.78 33.32
N ALA A 545 2.02 4.41 34.50
CA ALA A 545 0.96 4.35 35.50
C ALA A 545 -0.36 4.98 35.03
N THR A 546 -0.27 5.96 34.13
CA THR A 546 -1.36 6.78 33.60
C THR A 546 -1.37 6.82 32.08
N THR A 547 -0.71 5.91 31.37
CA THR A 547 -0.76 5.82 29.90
C THR A 547 -0.74 4.35 29.51
N ASN A 548 -1.67 3.95 28.65
CA ASN A 548 -1.64 2.65 27.99
C ASN A 548 -2.13 2.85 26.55
N ARG A 549 -1.21 2.72 25.59
CA ARG A 549 -1.45 3.01 24.17
C ARG A 549 -0.75 1.94 23.35
N GLU A 550 -1.42 1.49 22.28
CA GLU A 550 -0.86 0.47 21.40
C GLU A 550 -0.97 0.91 19.94
N LYS A 551 -0.12 0.35 19.09
CA LYS A 551 -0.16 0.48 17.63
C LYS A 551 0.25 -0.83 16.98
N LEU A 552 -0.55 -1.34 16.06
CA LEU A 552 -0.13 -2.39 15.14
C LEU A 552 0.58 -1.74 13.95
N LEU A 553 1.74 -2.29 13.60
CA LEU A 553 2.54 -1.88 12.46
C LEU A 553 2.75 -3.11 11.56
N ASN A 554 2.20 -3.05 10.34
CA ASN A 554 2.32 -4.14 9.38
C ASN A 554 3.72 -4.18 8.76
N LEU A 555 4.28 -5.38 8.61
CA LEU A 555 5.59 -5.63 8.01
C LEU A 555 5.40 -6.12 6.58
N TYR A 556 6.17 -5.56 5.65
CA TYR A 556 6.14 -5.92 4.23
C TYR A 556 7.53 -6.37 3.77
N ALA A 557 7.60 -7.28 2.82
CA ALA A 557 8.84 -7.53 2.09
C ALA A 557 9.28 -6.28 1.30
N PRO A 558 10.58 -6.09 1.04
CA PRO A 558 11.06 -5.03 0.14
C PRO A 558 10.40 -5.11 -1.24
N PRO A 559 10.07 -3.95 -1.86
CA PRO A 559 9.52 -3.96 -3.22
C PRO A 559 10.61 -4.38 -4.22
N LEU A 560 10.18 -5.04 -5.30
CA LEU A 560 11.09 -5.64 -6.28
C LEU A 560 11.33 -4.70 -7.46
N VAL A 561 12.57 -4.68 -7.96
CA VAL A 561 12.97 -4.02 -9.20
C VAL A 561 13.73 -5.00 -10.09
N PHE A 562 13.32 -5.11 -11.35
CA PHE A 562 13.90 -6.04 -12.31
C PHE A 562 14.73 -5.30 -13.36
N VAL A 563 15.90 -5.83 -13.69
CA VAL A 563 16.85 -5.22 -14.63
C VAL A 563 17.20 -6.21 -15.74
N HIS A 564 16.79 -5.91 -16.98
CA HIS A 564 17.01 -6.79 -18.13
C HIS A 564 18.49 -6.80 -18.58
N GLY A 565 18.80 -7.63 -19.58
CA GLY A 565 20.13 -7.76 -20.20
C GLY A 565 20.36 -6.85 -21.42
N VAL A 566 21.54 -6.92 -22.05
CA VAL A 566 22.04 -5.94 -23.04
C VAL A 566 21.20 -5.75 -24.32
N TRP A 567 20.56 -6.82 -24.81
CA TRP A 567 19.78 -6.80 -26.07
C TRP A 567 18.30 -7.09 -25.84
N SER A 568 17.80 -6.65 -24.70
CA SER A 568 16.44 -6.88 -24.25
C SER A 568 15.81 -5.56 -23.77
N ASP A 569 14.63 -5.65 -23.18
CA ASP A 569 13.87 -4.56 -22.62
C ASP A 569 13.12 -5.03 -21.36
N GLY A 570 12.33 -4.13 -20.75
CA GLY A 570 11.60 -4.43 -19.53
C GLY A 570 10.60 -5.60 -19.64
N TRP A 571 10.11 -5.92 -20.85
CA TRP A 571 9.11 -6.99 -21.05
C TRP A 571 9.66 -8.39 -20.82
N ALA A 572 10.98 -8.59 -20.87
CA ALA A 572 11.60 -9.88 -20.54
C ALA A 572 11.24 -10.39 -19.13
N TRP A 573 10.82 -9.49 -18.23
CA TRP A 573 10.44 -9.84 -16.86
C TRP A 573 8.95 -10.04 -16.66
N ARG A 574 8.10 -9.81 -17.66
CA ARG A 574 6.63 -9.77 -17.50
C ARG A 574 6.08 -11.00 -16.78
N GLU A 575 6.50 -12.19 -17.21
CA GLU A 575 5.92 -13.43 -16.70
C GLU A 575 6.40 -13.73 -15.28
N MET A 576 7.69 -13.53 -15.03
CA MET A 576 8.26 -13.68 -13.69
C MET A 576 7.73 -12.63 -12.70
N SER A 577 7.56 -11.38 -13.12
CA SER A 577 7.00 -10.34 -12.27
C SER A 577 5.55 -10.67 -11.89
N GLN A 578 4.76 -11.15 -12.84
CA GLN A 578 3.39 -11.63 -12.58
C GLN A 578 3.38 -12.85 -11.66
N TYR A 579 4.33 -13.77 -11.81
CA TYR A 579 4.49 -14.92 -10.92
C TYR A 579 4.76 -14.46 -9.48
N LEU A 580 5.67 -13.51 -9.26
CA LEU A 580 6.02 -13.01 -7.92
C LEU A 580 4.93 -12.11 -7.32
N GLU A 581 4.22 -11.32 -8.13
CA GLU A 581 3.03 -10.57 -7.69
C GLU A 581 1.94 -11.52 -7.15
N GLN A 582 1.70 -12.64 -7.83
CA GLN A 582 0.76 -13.68 -7.37
C GLN A 582 1.20 -14.34 -6.05
N LYS A 583 2.49 -14.26 -5.71
CA LYS A 583 3.04 -14.71 -4.42
C LYS A 583 3.00 -13.64 -3.33
N GLY A 584 2.53 -12.43 -3.64
CA GLY A 584 2.33 -11.34 -2.69
C GLY A 584 3.41 -10.25 -2.71
N PHE A 585 4.44 -10.36 -3.56
CA PHE A 585 5.45 -9.31 -3.69
C PHE A 585 4.88 -8.06 -4.37
N SER A 586 5.43 -6.91 -3.99
CA SER A 586 5.06 -5.63 -4.61
C SER A 586 5.96 -5.30 -5.79
N VAL A 587 5.39 -5.33 -6.99
CA VAL A 587 6.03 -4.85 -8.23
C VAL A 587 5.20 -3.69 -8.77
N CYS A 588 5.84 -2.59 -9.11
CA CYS A 588 5.18 -1.40 -9.66
C CYS A 588 5.30 -1.37 -11.19
N ALA A 589 4.43 -0.62 -11.88
CA ALA A 589 4.48 -0.50 -13.34
C ALA A 589 5.84 0.00 -13.89
N GLY A 590 6.56 0.82 -13.11
CA GLY A 590 7.90 1.31 -13.44
C GLY A 590 9.05 0.51 -12.81
N CYS A 591 8.77 -0.66 -12.25
CA CYS A 591 9.76 -1.51 -11.58
C CYS A 591 10.46 -2.48 -12.56
N LEU A 592 10.04 -2.51 -13.83
CA LEU A 592 10.74 -3.20 -14.91
C LEU A 592 11.64 -2.17 -15.59
N VAL A 593 12.91 -2.12 -15.19
CA VAL A 593 13.88 -1.15 -15.71
C VAL A 593 14.02 -1.36 -17.21
N ASP A 594 13.82 -0.32 -18.02
CA ASP A 594 13.94 -0.38 -19.47
C ASP A 594 14.97 0.64 -19.99
N TYR A 595 16.15 0.14 -20.34
CA TYR A 595 17.16 0.89 -21.09
C TYR A 595 17.30 0.38 -22.54
N GLY A 596 16.50 -0.61 -22.95
CA GLY A 596 16.44 -1.14 -24.32
C GLY A 596 15.90 -0.12 -25.33
N THR A 597 15.20 0.91 -24.87
CA THR A 597 14.82 2.11 -25.66
C THR A 597 16.00 2.82 -26.32
N LYS A 598 17.24 2.58 -25.87
CA LYS A 598 18.48 3.05 -26.49
C LYS A 598 19.26 1.85 -27.04
N ALA A 599 19.23 1.67 -28.36
CA ALA A 599 20.02 0.65 -29.06
C ALA A 599 21.15 1.30 -29.89
N PRO A 600 22.42 0.91 -29.70
CA PRO A 600 22.92 -0.08 -28.73
C PRO A 600 22.86 0.41 -27.28
N ALA A 601 22.80 -0.54 -26.34
CA ALA A 601 22.74 -0.25 -24.91
C ALA A 601 23.96 0.56 -24.43
N GLY A 602 23.70 1.51 -23.53
CA GLY A 602 24.74 2.35 -22.92
C GLY A 602 25.69 1.58 -22.00
N THR A 603 26.75 2.23 -21.55
CA THR A 603 27.73 1.61 -20.63
C THR A 603 27.13 1.37 -19.25
N PHE A 604 27.62 0.33 -18.55
CA PHE A 604 27.37 0.11 -17.13
C PHE A 604 28.54 0.62 -16.25
N ASP A 605 29.59 1.21 -16.83
CA ASP A 605 30.72 1.75 -16.05
C ASP A 605 30.23 2.91 -15.15
N PRO A 606 30.35 2.80 -13.81
CA PRO A 606 29.86 3.82 -12.88
C PRO A 606 30.65 5.14 -12.93
N THR A 607 31.78 5.18 -13.65
CA THR A 607 32.68 6.35 -13.74
C THR A 607 32.58 7.11 -15.07
N GLU A 608 31.86 6.56 -16.05
CA GLU A 608 31.69 7.17 -17.36
C GLU A 608 30.64 8.29 -17.36
N GLN A 609 30.70 9.18 -18.34
CA GLN A 609 29.75 10.31 -18.44
C GLN A 609 28.34 9.86 -18.85
N ASP A 610 28.22 8.81 -19.67
CA ASP A 610 26.93 8.25 -20.05
C ASP A 610 26.36 7.43 -18.89
N THR A 611 25.50 8.08 -18.10
CA THR A 611 24.90 7.52 -16.89
C THR A 611 23.48 7.00 -17.12
N PHE A 612 23.03 6.92 -18.39
CA PHE A 612 21.64 6.61 -18.75
C PHE A 612 21.16 5.30 -18.12
N VAL A 613 21.92 4.21 -18.28
CA VAL A 613 21.53 2.86 -17.84
C VAL A 613 21.37 2.80 -16.31
N VAL A 614 22.36 3.28 -15.56
CA VAL A 614 22.33 3.33 -14.09
C VAL A 614 21.18 4.21 -13.61
N LYS A 615 20.91 5.35 -14.28
CA LYS A 615 19.81 6.25 -13.94
C LYS A 615 18.42 5.64 -14.16
N GLN A 616 18.26 4.70 -15.09
CA GLN A 616 16.99 3.97 -15.24
C GLN A 616 16.72 3.11 -13.99
N LEU A 617 17.73 2.41 -13.47
CA LEU A 617 17.58 1.65 -12.22
C LEU A 617 17.32 2.56 -11.02
N ILE A 618 18.05 3.68 -10.89
CA ILE A 618 17.81 4.66 -9.80
C ILE A 618 16.37 5.19 -9.85
N THR A 619 15.86 5.49 -11.04
CA THR A 619 14.49 5.99 -11.23
C THR A 619 13.46 4.93 -10.85
N SER A 620 13.66 3.69 -11.27
CA SER A 620 12.76 2.58 -10.99
C SER A 620 12.75 2.22 -9.49
N ALA A 621 13.91 2.26 -8.82
CA ALA A 621 14.00 2.10 -7.38
C ALA A 621 13.23 3.20 -6.63
N LYS A 622 13.35 4.47 -7.04
CA LYS A 622 12.56 5.58 -6.48
C LYS A 622 11.05 5.34 -6.67
N GLN A 623 10.63 4.87 -7.84
CA GLN A 623 9.23 4.54 -8.11
C GLN A 623 8.70 3.40 -7.25
N ALA A 624 9.49 2.35 -7.03
CA ALA A 624 9.15 1.24 -6.13
C ALA A 624 8.92 1.72 -4.70
N LEU A 625 9.81 2.58 -4.19
CA LEU A 625 9.67 3.20 -2.86
C LEU A 625 8.43 4.11 -2.79
N TYR A 626 8.17 4.90 -3.84
CA TYR A 626 6.96 5.73 -3.91
C TYR A 626 5.67 4.91 -3.93
N TYR A 627 5.67 3.78 -4.62
CA TYR A 627 4.54 2.86 -4.65
C TYR A 627 4.17 2.35 -3.25
N MET A 628 5.17 1.98 -2.44
CA MET A 628 4.95 1.57 -1.04
C MET A 628 4.45 2.74 -0.19
N ARG A 629 5.08 3.92 -0.32
CA ARG A 629 4.71 5.13 0.45
C ARG A 629 3.30 5.62 0.13
N GLY A 630 2.83 5.45 -1.11
CA GLY A 630 1.46 5.71 -1.54
C GLY A 630 0.41 4.89 -0.79
N ARG A 631 0.81 3.76 -0.21
CA ARG A 631 -0.04 2.85 0.57
C ARG A 631 0.14 3.02 2.09
N ASN A 632 0.73 4.14 2.54
CA ASN A 632 1.07 4.43 3.94
C ASN A 632 2.08 3.44 4.56
N ILE A 633 3.02 2.93 3.73
CA ILE A 633 4.11 2.04 4.14
C ILE A 633 5.43 2.81 4.05
N ALA A 634 6.20 2.86 5.14
CA ALA A 634 7.56 3.38 5.08
C ALA A 634 8.48 2.37 4.38
N ALA A 635 9.37 2.85 3.52
CA ALA A 635 10.31 2.03 2.77
C ALA A 635 11.57 2.82 2.44
N THR A 636 12.73 2.16 2.50
CA THR A 636 14.03 2.80 2.26
C THR A 636 14.84 2.08 1.19
N GLN A 637 14.73 0.75 1.12
CA GLN A 637 15.47 -0.07 0.17
C GLN A 637 14.55 -0.92 -0.72
N VAL A 638 15.11 -1.40 -1.82
CA VAL A 638 14.48 -2.32 -2.78
C VAL A 638 15.31 -3.59 -2.91
N ASP A 639 14.69 -4.69 -3.32
CA ASP A 639 15.40 -5.89 -3.76
C ASP A 639 15.52 -5.87 -5.29
N VAL A 640 16.70 -6.17 -5.81
CA VAL A 640 17.01 -6.07 -7.25
C VAL A 640 17.25 -7.46 -7.84
N VAL A 641 16.54 -7.79 -8.91
CA VAL A 641 16.77 -8.99 -9.74
C VAL A 641 17.34 -8.54 -11.09
N GLY A 642 18.58 -8.92 -11.38
CA GLY A 642 19.29 -8.51 -12.59
C GLY A 642 19.70 -9.71 -13.45
N HIS A 643 19.29 -9.72 -14.71
CA HIS A 643 19.73 -10.73 -15.68
C HIS A 643 20.85 -10.17 -16.55
N SER A 644 21.89 -10.97 -16.81
CA SER A 644 22.98 -10.61 -17.71
C SER A 644 23.60 -9.26 -17.31
N MET A 645 23.61 -8.27 -18.21
CA MET A 645 24.02 -6.90 -17.93
C MET A 645 23.31 -6.28 -16.72
N GLY A 646 22.06 -6.63 -16.45
CA GLY A 646 21.26 -6.07 -15.36
C GLY A 646 21.88 -6.28 -13.98
N GLY A 647 22.55 -7.41 -13.75
CA GLY A 647 23.31 -7.63 -12.50
C GLY A 647 24.53 -6.70 -12.39
N LEU A 648 25.20 -6.39 -13.50
CA LEU A 648 26.28 -5.39 -13.53
C LEU A 648 25.77 -3.97 -13.32
N VAL A 649 24.56 -3.65 -13.81
CA VAL A 649 23.92 -2.35 -13.58
C VAL A 649 23.56 -2.18 -12.10
N ALA A 650 23.10 -3.22 -11.42
CA ALA A 650 22.86 -3.20 -9.97
C ALA A 650 24.16 -2.94 -9.18
N ARG A 651 25.25 -3.63 -9.54
CA ARG A 651 26.58 -3.38 -8.97
C ARG A 651 27.07 -1.95 -9.27
N SER A 652 26.85 -1.48 -10.49
CA SER A 652 27.21 -0.14 -10.93
C SER A 652 26.49 0.92 -10.08
N MET A 653 25.20 0.75 -9.82
CA MET A 653 24.45 1.63 -8.92
C MET A 653 25.03 1.65 -7.50
N ALA A 654 25.47 0.51 -6.96
CA ALA A 654 26.11 0.47 -5.64
C ALA A 654 27.46 1.22 -5.59
N ALA A 655 28.19 1.26 -6.71
CA ALA A 655 29.44 2.00 -6.88
C ALA A 655 29.24 3.46 -7.39
N PHE A 656 28.02 3.82 -7.78
CA PHE A 656 27.74 5.07 -8.49
C PHE A 656 27.83 6.30 -7.58
N TYR A 657 28.51 7.34 -8.08
CA TYR A 657 28.63 8.63 -7.40
C TYR A 657 28.20 9.77 -8.31
N ASP A 658 27.01 10.32 -8.05
CA ASP A 658 26.53 11.58 -8.62
C ASP A 658 26.16 12.54 -7.48
N ALA A 659 26.36 13.85 -7.65
CA ALA A 659 26.11 14.81 -6.59
C ALA A 659 24.63 14.85 -6.13
N LYS A 660 23.69 14.53 -7.03
CA LYS A 660 22.24 14.50 -6.80
C LYS A 660 21.71 13.10 -6.52
N ASP A 661 22.21 12.10 -7.24
CA ASP A 661 21.71 10.71 -7.18
C ASP A 661 22.70 9.75 -6.50
N LYS A 662 23.12 10.08 -5.27
CA LYS A 662 24.05 9.25 -4.50
C LYS A 662 23.38 7.95 -4.06
N TYR A 663 24.09 6.82 -4.23
CA TYR A 663 23.66 5.54 -3.68
C TYR A 663 23.47 5.63 -2.15
N LYS A 664 24.48 6.15 -1.44
CA LYS A 664 24.40 6.46 0.00
C LYS A 664 24.02 7.92 0.18
N ALA A 665 22.85 8.16 0.77
CA ALA A 665 22.27 9.49 0.94
C ALA A 665 21.63 9.65 2.33
N ILE A 666 21.36 10.90 2.71
CA ILE A 666 20.78 11.21 4.03
C ILE A 666 19.44 10.51 4.24
N HIS A 667 18.57 10.52 3.21
CA HIS A 667 17.25 9.92 3.27
C HIS A 667 17.24 8.38 3.37
N ASN A 668 18.38 7.72 3.10
CA ASN A 668 18.56 6.27 3.32
C ASN A 668 19.57 5.97 4.43
N TYR A 669 19.77 6.93 5.33
CA TYR A 669 20.66 6.83 6.50
C TYR A 669 22.10 6.43 6.13
N ASN A 670 22.52 6.79 4.91
CA ASN A 670 23.80 6.41 4.31
C ASN A 670 24.02 4.89 4.21
N LYS A 671 22.95 4.09 4.18
CA LYS A 671 23.00 2.62 4.06
C LYS A 671 22.91 2.14 2.61
N GLY A 672 22.49 3.00 1.68
CA GLY A 672 22.24 2.60 0.30
C GLY A 672 20.76 2.31 0.07
N SER A 673 20.33 2.25 -1.20
CA SER A 673 18.94 2.00 -1.58
C SER A 673 18.65 0.56 -2.04
N ILE A 674 19.64 -0.34 -2.00
CA ILE A 674 19.47 -1.75 -2.35
C ILE A 674 19.64 -2.59 -1.08
N HIS A 675 18.66 -3.46 -0.82
CA HIS A 675 18.66 -4.41 0.28
C HIS A 675 19.40 -5.69 -0.12
N LYS A 676 18.97 -6.36 -1.20
CA LYS A 676 19.65 -7.52 -1.81
C LYS A 676 19.78 -7.40 -3.33
N ILE A 677 20.75 -8.12 -3.89
CA ILE A 677 20.92 -8.33 -5.33
C ILE A 677 20.82 -9.82 -5.64
N ILE A 678 19.94 -10.19 -6.56
CA ILE A 678 19.89 -11.52 -7.15
C ILE A 678 20.28 -11.38 -8.61
N THR A 679 21.34 -12.08 -9.01
CA THR A 679 21.85 -12.03 -10.38
C THR A 679 21.57 -13.34 -11.11
N VAL A 680 21.24 -13.26 -12.39
CA VAL A 680 20.99 -14.42 -13.26
C VAL A 680 21.91 -14.30 -14.47
N GLY A 681 22.78 -15.29 -14.72
CA GLY A 681 23.69 -15.31 -15.87
C GLY A 681 24.62 -14.10 -15.99
N THR A 682 24.89 -13.39 -14.90
CA THR A 682 25.56 -12.07 -14.97
C THR A 682 27.06 -12.23 -15.24
N PRO A 683 27.64 -11.56 -16.25
CA PRO A 683 29.08 -11.66 -16.55
C PRO A 683 29.92 -10.81 -15.58
N HIS A 684 30.02 -11.20 -14.30
CA HIS A 684 30.74 -10.44 -13.26
C HIS A 684 32.21 -10.19 -13.57
N LEU A 685 32.84 -11.09 -14.33
CA LEU A 685 34.22 -11.02 -14.79
C LEU A 685 34.33 -10.68 -16.30
N GLY A 686 33.23 -10.32 -16.94
CA GLY A 686 33.13 -10.18 -18.39
C GLY A 686 32.93 -11.52 -19.12
N THR A 687 33.00 -11.50 -20.45
CA THR A 687 32.93 -12.71 -21.29
C THR A 687 33.90 -12.61 -22.47
N GLN A 688 34.52 -13.74 -22.80
CA GLN A 688 35.41 -13.91 -23.94
C GLN A 688 34.65 -13.82 -25.27
N ILE A 689 33.33 -14.06 -25.26
CA ILE A 689 32.48 -13.76 -26.41
C ILE A 689 32.58 -12.27 -26.75
N ALA A 690 32.55 -11.37 -25.77
CA ALA A 690 32.72 -9.94 -26.03
C ALA A 690 34.12 -9.59 -26.53
N ASP A 691 35.18 -10.20 -25.96
CA ASP A 691 36.55 -10.04 -26.45
C ASP A 691 36.66 -10.46 -27.94
N PHE A 692 36.02 -11.58 -28.30
CA PHE A 692 35.98 -12.09 -29.66
C PHE A 692 35.19 -11.17 -30.61
N LEU A 693 33.98 -10.77 -30.21
CA LEU A 693 33.11 -9.92 -31.04
C LEU A 693 33.77 -8.57 -31.31
N VAL A 694 34.34 -7.93 -30.30
CA VAL A 694 35.01 -6.62 -30.44
C VAL A 694 36.25 -6.73 -31.32
N LEU A 695 37.09 -7.75 -31.10
CA LEU A 695 38.30 -7.96 -31.92
C LEU A 695 37.98 -8.17 -33.40
N ASN A 696 36.88 -8.86 -33.69
CA ASN A 696 36.50 -9.26 -35.04
C ASN A 696 35.37 -8.41 -35.63
N LYS A 697 34.92 -7.33 -34.98
CA LYS A 697 33.72 -6.56 -35.39
C LYS A 697 33.78 -6.05 -36.84
N CYS A 698 34.98 -5.76 -37.32
CA CYS A 698 35.25 -5.27 -38.67
C CYS A 698 35.56 -6.37 -39.69
N PHE A 699 35.57 -7.65 -39.29
CA PHE A 699 35.75 -8.75 -40.22
C PHE A 699 34.57 -8.78 -41.17
N LYS A 700 34.91 -8.86 -42.45
CA LYS A 700 33.93 -8.83 -43.54
C LYS A 700 33.63 -10.25 -43.98
N LEU A 701 32.34 -10.53 -44.15
CA LEU A 701 31.91 -11.77 -44.74
C LEU A 701 32.45 -11.82 -46.19
N LEU A 702 33.41 -12.70 -46.46
CA LEU A 702 34.00 -12.88 -47.80
C LEU A 702 34.67 -11.64 -48.40
N ALA A 703 35.32 -10.81 -47.56
CA ALA A 703 36.03 -9.59 -47.96
C ALA A 703 35.16 -8.47 -48.59
N VAL A 704 33.83 -8.60 -48.52
CA VAL A 704 32.82 -7.60 -48.90
C VAL A 704 31.82 -7.40 -47.74
N ASN A 705 31.05 -6.32 -47.72
CA ASN A 705 30.04 -6.11 -46.66
C ASN A 705 28.97 -7.22 -46.71
N PRO A 706 28.36 -7.62 -45.58
CA PRO A 706 28.39 -7.01 -44.25
C PRO A 706 29.62 -7.36 -43.38
N THR A 707 29.94 -6.52 -42.39
CA THR A 707 30.84 -6.87 -41.30
C THR A 707 30.15 -7.74 -40.24
N LEU A 708 30.92 -8.29 -39.28
CA LEU A 708 30.35 -8.97 -38.12
C LEU A 708 29.43 -8.06 -37.30
N GLU A 709 29.84 -6.79 -37.13
CA GLU A 709 29.03 -5.75 -36.49
C GLU A 709 27.71 -5.51 -37.23
N ASP A 710 27.73 -5.46 -38.56
CA ASP A 710 26.52 -5.33 -39.38
C ASP A 710 25.57 -6.54 -39.18
N VAL A 711 26.09 -7.77 -39.13
CA VAL A 711 25.28 -8.98 -38.90
C VAL A 711 24.59 -8.94 -37.53
N PHE A 712 25.32 -8.60 -36.48
CA PHE A 712 24.76 -8.44 -35.14
C PHE A 712 23.75 -7.30 -35.08
N SER A 713 23.98 -6.20 -35.80
CA SER A 713 23.00 -5.12 -35.94
C SER A 713 21.73 -5.58 -36.66
N PHE A 714 21.82 -6.40 -37.71
CA PHE A 714 20.65 -6.95 -38.40
C PHE A 714 19.84 -7.91 -37.53
N MET A 715 20.49 -8.62 -36.60
CA MET A 715 19.81 -9.46 -35.60
C MET A 715 19.20 -8.65 -34.45
N ASN A 716 19.16 -7.31 -34.56
CA ASN A 716 18.77 -6.39 -33.49
C ASN A 716 19.59 -6.56 -32.19
N LYS A 717 20.84 -6.99 -32.33
CA LYS A 717 21.81 -7.23 -31.25
C LYS A 717 23.08 -6.40 -31.47
N PRO A 718 22.95 -5.07 -31.69
CA PRO A 718 24.08 -4.25 -32.07
C PRO A 718 25.19 -4.30 -31.01
N LEU A 719 26.43 -4.30 -31.49
CA LEU A 719 27.60 -4.14 -30.62
C LEU A 719 27.70 -2.66 -30.24
N GLY A 720 27.97 -2.37 -28.97
CA GLY A 720 28.04 -1.00 -28.48
C GLY A 720 28.62 -0.90 -27.09
N PRO A 721 28.50 0.26 -26.42
CA PRO A 721 29.24 0.57 -25.18
C PRO A 721 29.15 -0.52 -24.10
N ALA A 722 27.97 -1.12 -23.90
CA ALA A 722 27.79 -2.26 -23.01
C ALA A 722 28.66 -3.48 -23.39
N VAL A 723 28.67 -3.87 -24.67
CA VAL A 723 29.46 -5.01 -25.18
C VAL A 723 30.96 -4.75 -25.03
N TYR A 724 31.44 -3.53 -25.31
CA TYR A 724 32.82 -3.16 -25.01
C TYR A 724 33.15 -3.26 -23.52
N GLY A 725 32.17 -2.95 -22.67
CA GLY A 725 32.24 -3.13 -21.22
C GLY A 725 32.33 -4.59 -20.79
N PHE A 726 31.78 -5.56 -21.53
CA PHE A 726 31.87 -6.98 -21.17
C PHE A 726 33.22 -7.63 -21.48
N GLN A 727 34.14 -6.95 -22.17
CA GLN A 727 35.49 -7.46 -22.37
C GLN A 727 36.14 -7.79 -21.02
N THR A 728 36.84 -8.92 -20.92
CA THR A 728 37.35 -9.47 -19.64
C THR A 728 38.39 -8.58 -18.94
N LYS A 729 38.92 -7.57 -19.65
CA LYS A 729 39.84 -6.53 -19.13
C LYS A 729 39.31 -5.11 -19.26
N SER A 730 38.00 -4.94 -19.45
CA SER A 730 37.41 -3.61 -19.60
C SER A 730 37.60 -2.75 -18.35
N ARG A 731 37.61 -1.42 -18.54
CA ARG A 731 37.55 -0.48 -17.41
C ARG A 731 36.23 -0.61 -16.66
N ALA A 732 35.14 -0.87 -17.37
CA ALA A 732 33.81 -1.03 -16.79
C ALA A 732 33.77 -2.11 -15.71
N ILE A 733 34.25 -3.33 -15.99
CA ILE A 733 34.31 -4.43 -15.00
C ILE A 733 35.20 -4.08 -13.82
N LYS A 734 36.36 -3.45 -14.08
CA LYS A 734 37.29 -3.03 -13.03
C LYS A 734 36.68 -1.96 -12.11
N ASN A 735 35.96 -1.00 -12.69
CA ASN A 735 35.39 0.15 -11.99
C ASN A 735 34.17 -0.21 -11.13
N LEU A 736 33.58 -1.39 -11.29
CA LEU A 736 32.52 -1.89 -10.40
C LEU A 736 33.02 -2.12 -8.97
N GLY A 737 34.29 -2.48 -8.79
CA GLY A 737 34.88 -2.73 -7.47
C GLY A 737 34.18 -3.81 -6.64
N GLU A 738 34.37 -3.75 -5.34
CA GLU A 738 33.61 -4.52 -4.34
C GLU A 738 32.15 -4.08 -4.33
N THR A 739 31.23 -5.03 -4.29
CA THR A 739 29.80 -4.77 -4.09
C THR A 739 29.40 -5.22 -2.68
N ALA A 740 29.45 -4.28 -1.74
CA ALA A 740 29.05 -4.47 -0.35
C ALA A 740 27.53 -4.45 -0.15
N VAL A 741 26.83 -5.30 -0.92
CA VAL A 741 25.39 -5.55 -0.85
C VAL A 741 25.21 -7.08 -0.83
N PRO A 742 24.37 -7.63 0.06
CA PRO A 742 24.04 -9.06 0.07
C PRO A 742 23.63 -9.54 -1.33
N THR A 743 24.41 -10.44 -1.91
CA THR A 743 24.24 -10.89 -3.29
C THR A 743 24.15 -12.41 -3.38
N HIS A 744 23.21 -12.88 -4.22
CA HIS A 744 23.08 -14.28 -4.63
C HIS A 744 23.23 -14.39 -6.16
N THR A 745 23.93 -15.42 -6.63
CA THR A 745 24.15 -15.66 -8.07
C THR A 745 23.44 -16.93 -8.55
N ILE A 746 22.61 -16.79 -9.58
CA ILE A 746 21.97 -17.90 -10.31
C ILE A 746 22.76 -18.12 -11.60
N ILE A 747 23.22 -19.35 -11.75
CA ILE A 747 24.13 -19.78 -12.81
C ILE A 747 23.37 -20.68 -13.78
N GLY A 748 23.30 -20.29 -15.04
CA GLY A 748 22.78 -21.12 -16.13
C GLY A 748 23.88 -21.95 -16.78
N LEU A 749 23.56 -23.21 -17.10
CA LEU A 749 24.36 -24.08 -17.94
C LEU A 749 23.52 -24.58 -19.10
N ALA A 750 24.00 -24.33 -20.31
CA ALA A 750 23.37 -24.73 -21.55
C ALA A 750 23.28 -26.27 -21.65
N PRO A 751 22.25 -26.79 -22.34
CA PRO A 751 22.18 -28.22 -22.66
C PRO A 751 23.33 -28.61 -23.59
N SER A 752 23.71 -29.90 -23.58
CA SER A 752 24.76 -30.44 -24.47
C SER A 752 24.51 -30.25 -25.97
N VAL A 753 23.27 -29.91 -26.35
CA VAL A 753 22.88 -29.50 -27.70
C VAL A 753 22.02 -28.25 -27.55
N SER A 754 22.58 -27.09 -27.86
CA SER A 754 21.87 -25.80 -27.88
C SER A 754 21.77 -25.26 -29.30
N ALA A 755 20.58 -24.78 -29.66
CA ALA A 755 20.35 -24.13 -30.94
C ALA A 755 20.99 -22.73 -30.99
N THR A 756 20.98 -22.01 -29.86
CA THR A 756 21.68 -20.75 -29.66
C THR A 756 23.19 -20.92 -29.87
N GLU A 757 23.78 -21.95 -29.30
CA GLU A 757 25.20 -22.24 -29.50
C GLU A 757 25.50 -22.63 -30.97
N THR A 758 24.67 -23.48 -31.56
CA THR A 758 24.79 -23.87 -32.98
C THR A 758 24.79 -22.64 -33.89
N LEU A 759 23.91 -21.67 -33.61
CA LEU A 759 23.84 -20.42 -34.34
C LEU A 759 25.13 -19.59 -34.19
N LEU A 760 25.62 -19.42 -32.96
CA LEU A 760 26.85 -18.66 -32.69
C LEU A 760 28.07 -19.30 -33.36
N ASN A 761 28.20 -20.63 -33.28
CA ASN A 761 29.24 -21.40 -33.97
C ASN A 761 29.18 -21.22 -35.49
N GLY A 762 27.98 -21.26 -36.06
CA GLY A 762 27.76 -21.03 -37.48
C GLY A 762 28.15 -19.61 -37.91
N ILE A 763 27.83 -18.57 -37.10
CA ILE A 763 28.27 -17.19 -37.37
C ILE A 763 29.80 -17.13 -37.40
N MET A 764 30.48 -17.67 -36.38
CA MET A 764 31.95 -17.65 -36.33
C MET A 764 32.56 -18.33 -37.55
N THR A 765 32.04 -19.50 -37.91
CA THR A 765 32.48 -20.28 -39.08
C THR A 765 32.24 -19.52 -40.39
N ALA A 766 31.10 -18.86 -40.56
CA ALA A 766 30.78 -18.09 -41.76
C ALA A 766 31.77 -16.94 -42.01
N PHE A 767 32.32 -16.34 -40.95
CA PHE A 767 33.37 -15.31 -41.04
C PHE A 767 34.79 -15.88 -41.18
N GLY A 768 34.95 -17.19 -41.38
CA GLY A 768 36.23 -17.87 -41.49
C GLY A 768 37.01 -17.92 -40.17
N LEU A 769 36.32 -17.74 -39.04
CA LEU A 769 36.90 -17.74 -37.71
C LEU A 769 36.75 -19.17 -37.15
N LEU A 770 37.85 -19.93 -37.08
CA LEU A 770 37.87 -21.33 -36.62
C LEU A 770 37.72 -21.47 -35.09
N ASN A 771 36.77 -20.75 -34.49
CA ASN A 771 36.43 -20.85 -33.07
C ASN A 771 35.01 -21.41 -32.92
N THR A 772 34.76 -22.06 -31.79
CA THR A 772 33.43 -22.41 -31.31
C THR A 772 33.21 -21.76 -29.95
N VAL A 773 31.96 -21.65 -29.51
CA VAL A 773 31.59 -21.16 -28.17
C VAL A 773 32.34 -21.96 -27.10
N ASP A 774 32.29 -23.30 -27.13
CA ASP A 774 33.08 -24.18 -26.25
C ASP A 774 34.57 -23.80 -26.20
N ASN A 775 35.19 -23.58 -27.36
CA ASN A 775 36.62 -23.24 -27.45
C ASN A 775 36.93 -21.81 -26.98
N LEU A 776 35.94 -20.93 -26.87
CA LEU A 776 36.11 -19.55 -26.39
C LEU A 776 35.86 -19.43 -24.89
N ILE A 777 34.79 -20.05 -24.39
CA ILE A 777 34.31 -19.85 -23.01
C ILE A 777 34.32 -21.11 -22.14
N ASP A 778 34.44 -22.34 -22.69
CA ASP A 778 34.51 -23.58 -21.89
C ASP A 778 35.91 -24.22 -21.85
N LEU A 779 36.94 -23.40 -21.68
CA LEU A 779 38.33 -23.89 -21.76
C LEU A 779 38.72 -24.89 -20.66
N ASN A 780 37.93 -24.99 -19.59
CA ASN A 780 38.16 -25.92 -18.48
C ASN A 780 37.12 -27.05 -18.41
N GLY A 781 36.12 -27.08 -19.31
CA GLY A 781 35.01 -28.04 -19.23
C GLY A 781 34.09 -27.81 -18.02
N ASN A 782 33.98 -26.56 -17.56
CA ASN A 782 33.18 -26.15 -16.40
C ASN A 782 31.76 -25.71 -16.78
N GLY A 783 31.48 -25.59 -18.08
CA GLY A 783 30.19 -25.23 -18.65
C GLY A 783 29.94 -23.72 -18.74
N HIS A 784 28.91 -23.35 -19.50
CA HIS A 784 28.50 -21.98 -19.79
C HIS A 784 27.02 -21.95 -20.18
N ASP A 785 26.42 -20.77 -20.21
CA ASP A 785 25.04 -20.52 -20.63
C ASP A 785 24.92 -20.18 -22.14
N THR A 786 25.91 -20.57 -22.96
CA THR A 786 26.17 -20.12 -24.36
C THR A 786 26.86 -18.75 -24.55
N ILE A 787 26.82 -17.84 -23.57
CA ILE A 787 27.41 -16.49 -23.70
C ILE A 787 28.42 -16.17 -22.60
N VAL A 788 28.16 -16.59 -21.37
CA VAL A 788 28.92 -16.29 -20.17
C VAL A 788 29.44 -17.59 -19.54
N PRO A 789 30.76 -17.71 -19.31
CA PRO A 789 31.30 -18.88 -18.63
C PRO A 789 30.86 -18.92 -17.18
N ARG A 790 30.68 -20.13 -16.64
CA ARG A 790 30.25 -20.36 -15.26
C ARG A 790 31.01 -19.54 -14.22
N GLU A 791 32.34 -19.47 -14.31
CA GLU A 791 33.15 -18.75 -13.31
C GLU A 791 32.89 -17.24 -13.33
N SER A 792 32.49 -16.68 -14.46
CA SER A 792 32.09 -15.28 -14.56
C SER A 792 30.69 -15.05 -13.98
N GLN A 793 29.77 -16.02 -14.14
CA GLN A 793 28.45 -15.99 -13.50
C GLN A 793 28.55 -16.10 -11.97
N GLU A 794 29.49 -16.89 -11.45
CA GLU A 794 29.71 -17.06 -10.00
C GLU A 794 30.16 -15.76 -9.31
N GLY A 795 30.86 -14.85 -10.00
CA GLY A 795 31.34 -13.59 -9.42
C GLY A 795 32.32 -13.78 -8.24
N ALA A 796 33.06 -14.89 -8.23
CA ALA A 796 33.91 -15.35 -7.12
C ALA A 796 33.17 -15.64 -5.81
N LEU A 797 31.84 -15.80 -5.85
CA LEU A 797 31.04 -16.30 -4.74
C LEU A 797 31.14 -17.84 -4.65
N ASN A 798 30.79 -18.41 -3.49
CA ASN A 798 30.86 -19.85 -3.27
C ASN A 798 29.66 -20.58 -3.91
N PRO A 799 29.86 -21.41 -4.95
CA PRO A 799 28.77 -22.02 -5.69
C PRO A 799 27.99 -23.09 -4.93
N LEU A 800 28.44 -23.49 -3.73
CA LEU A 800 27.77 -24.46 -2.87
C LEU A 800 26.93 -23.82 -1.75
N ALA A 801 26.98 -22.50 -1.60
CA ALA A 801 26.29 -21.77 -0.54
C ALA A 801 25.50 -20.59 -1.12
N THR A 802 26.21 -19.67 -1.79
CA THR A 802 25.69 -18.36 -2.22
C THR A 802 25.35 -18.29 -3.72
N SER A 803 25.51 -19.42 -4.42
CA SER A 803 25.05 -19.58 -5.80
C SER A 803 24.22 -20.83 -6.00
N ARG A 804 23.48 -20.88 -7.10
CA ARG A 804 22.71 -22.05 -7.55
C ARG A 804 22.89 -22.28 -9.03
N ILE A 805 23.02 -23.54 -9.42
CA ILE A 805 23.28 -23.96 -10.81
C ILE A 805 22.02 -24.61 -11.37
N PHE A 806 21.58 -24.14 -12.53
CA PHE A 806 20.49 -24.71 -13.32
C PHE A 806 21.04 -25.19 -14.65
N ALA A 807 20.82 -26.47 -14.95
CA ALA A 807 21.15 -27.04 -16.24
C ALA A 807 20.01 -26.84 -17.25
N ASP A 808 20.32 -27.06 -18.52
CA ASP A 808 19.38 -27.01 -19.64
C ASP A 808 18.73 -25.62 -19.84
N VAL A 809 19.45 -24.55 -19.51
CA VAL A 809 19.05 -23.16 -19.75
C VAL A 809 20.14 -22.40 -20.49
N VAL A 810 19.74 -21.58 -21.46
CA VAL A 810 20.66 -20.70 -22.20
C VAL A 810 20.50 -19.25 -21.71
N HIS A 811 21.54 -18.44 -21.86
CA HIS A 811 21.58 -17.04 -21.46
C HIS A 811 20.36 -16.27 -22.00
N ALA A 812 20.13 -16.40 -23.30
CA ALA A 812 18.92 -15.95 -23.98
C ALA A 812 18.79 -16.76 -25.27
N ASP A 813 17.57 -17.15 -25.66
CA ASP A 813 17.37 -17.82 -26.94
C ASP A 813 17.66 -16.85 -28.09
N LEU A 814 18.67 -17.17 -28.90
CA LEU A 814 19.03 -16.42 -30.10
C LEU A 814 18.56 -17.13 -31.38
N SER A 815 17.98 -18.32 -31.26
CA SER A 815 17.67 -19.21 -32.38
C SER A 815 16.20 -19.10 -32.82
N SER A 816 15.88 -19.69 -33.98
CA SER A 816 14.53 -19.60 -34.58
C SER A 816 13.83 -20.94 -34.78
N GLU A 817 14.50 -22.06 -34.50
CA GLU A 817 14.06 -23.40 -34.94
C GLU A 817 13.91 -24.44 -33.83
N LEU A 818 14.46 -24.20 -32.64
CA LEU A 818 14.33 -25.05 -31.46
C LEU A 818 14.26 -24.14 -30.24
N LEU A 819 13.23 -24.28 -29.42
CA LEU A 819 13.00 -23.41 -28.26
C LEU A 819 13.99 -23.77 -27.14
N ASP A 820 15.22 -23.25 -27.21
CA ASP A 820 16.08 -23.21 -26.03
C ASP A 820 15.32 -22.43 -24.95
N THR A 821 15.38 -22.88 -23.68
CA THR A 821 14.76 -22.12 -22.59
C THR A 821 15.73 -21.07 -22.09
N GLY A 822 15.39 -19.80 -22.26
CA GLY A 822 16.17 -18.69 -21.71
C GLY A 822 16.16 -18.69 -20.18
N GLU A 823 17.21 -18.18 -19.55
CA GLU A 823 17.29 -18.04 -18.09
C GLU A 823 16.11 -17.25 -17.50
N THR A 824 15.66 -16.18 -18.18
CA THR A 824 14.49 -15.39 -17.75
C THR A 824 13.15 -16.07 -18.00
N GLU A 825 13.12 -17.14 -18.79
CA GLU A 825 11.92 -17.92 -19.15
C GLU A 825 11.82 -19.24 -18.36
N SER A 826 12.85 -19.56 -17.57
CA SER A 826 12.92 -20.80 -16.80
C SER A 826 12.13 -20.71 -15.50
N GLN A 827 11.08 -21.53 -15.39
CA GLN A 827 10.31 -21.67 -14.15
C GLN A 827 11.18 -22.07 -12.94
N ALA A 828 12.22 -22.88 -13.16
CA ALA A 828 13.13 -23.28 -12.09
C ALA A 828 13.93 -22.09 -11.54
N VAL A 829 14.34 -21.17 -12.42
CA VAL A 829 14.98 -19.91 -12.03
C VAL A 829 13.98 -19.02 -11.28
N TRP A 830 12.72 -18.94 -11.72
CA TRP A 830 11.70 -18.15 -11.02
C TRP A 830 11.43 -18.68 -9.60
N ASP A 831 11.37 -19.99 -9.43
CA ASP A 831 11.18 -20.65 -8.13
C ASP A 831 12.36 -20.39 -7.19
N GLU A 832 13.59 -20.38 -7.72
CA GLU A 832 14.77 -20.04 -6.93
C GLU A 832 14.77 -18.58 -6.51
N VAL A 833 14.47 -17.64 -7.41
CA VAL A 833 14.37 -16.23 -7.04
C VAL A 833 13.30 -16.02 -5.98
N PHE A 834 12.14 -16.67 -6.08
CA PHE A 834 11.13 -16.63 -5.02
C PHE A 834 11.68 -17.13 -3.68
N SER A 835 12.42 -18.25 -3.68
CA SER A 835 13.05 -18.81 -2.47
C SER A 835 14.08 -17.85 -1.85
N ILE A 836 14.99 -17.32 -2.66
CA ILE A 836 16.08 -16.44 -2.21
C ILE A 836 15.57 -15.08 -1.74
N LEU A 837 14.50 -14.54 -2.32
CA LEU A 837 13.86 -13.31 -1.82
C LEU A 837 13.36 -13.46 -0.38
N LEU A 838 12.97 -14.67 0.04
CA LEU A 838 12.52 -14.97 1.40
C LEU A 838 13.65 -15.44 2.33
N ALA A 839 14.82 -15.77 1.79
CA ALA A 839 15.97 -16.20 2.58
C ALA A 839 16.51 -15.03 3.42
N GLN A 840 16.97 -15.33 4.64
CA GLN A 840 17.53 -14.32 5.53
C GLN A 840 18.84 -13.79 4.97
N THR A 841 19.02 -12.48 5.02
CA THR A 841 20.20 -11.76 4.52
C THR A 841 21.49 -12.19 5.22
N GLU A 842 21.40 -12.58 6.49
CA GLU A 842 22.53 -13.06 7.30
C GLU A 842 22.78 -14.58 7.15
N SER A 843 22.03 -15.27 6.28
CA SER A 843 22.23 -16.70 6.01
C SER A 843 23.42 -16.94 5.07
N LEU A 844 23.76 -18.22 4.88
CA LEU A 844 24.79 -18.64 3.92
C LEU A 844 24.36 -18.48 2.45
N ASP A 845 23.11 -18.09 2.19
CA ASP A 845 22.63 -17.85 0.82
C ASP A 845 23.10 -16.50 0.26
N PHE A 846 23.62 -15.59 1.08
CA PHE A 846 24.13 -14.28 0.63
C PHE A 846 25.58 -14.03 1.05
N ASP A 847 26.32 -13.33 0.19
CA ASP A 847 27.65 -12.78 0.48
C ASP A 847 27.89 -11.51 -0.36
N THR A 848 29.01 -10.85 -0.16
CA THR A 848 29.44 -9.66 -0.90
C THR A 848 30.33 -10.04 -2.08
N ILE A 849 30.12 -9.42 -3.25
CA ILE A 849 31.01 -9.65 -4.40
C ILE A 849 32.33 -8.89 -4.14
N PRO A 850 33.48 -9.59 -4.12
CA PRO A 850 34.76 -8.96 -3.81
C PRO A 850 35.25 -8.06 -4.94
N GLU A 851 36.19 -7.17 -4.64
CA GLU A 851 36.98 -6.52 -5.67
C GLU A 851 37.88 -7.55 -6.36
N PHE A 852 37.83 -7.62 -7.69
CA PHE A 852 38.66 -8.53 -8.48
C PHE A 852 40.09 -8.00 -8.64
N THR A 853 40.81 -7.77 -7.54
CA THR A 853 42.23 -7.37 -7.59
C THR A 853 43.12 -8.59 -7.81
N GLY A 854 43.80 -8.66 -8.95
CA GLY A 854 44.86 -9.64 -9.14
C GLY A 854 44.38 -11.10 -9.22
N LEU A 855 43.14 -11.36 -9.66
CA LEU A 855 42.82 -12.65 -10.25
C LEU A 855 43.81 -12.86 -11.38
N GLY A 856 44.81 -13.72 -11.14
CA GLY A 856 45.67 -14.21 -12.19
C GLY A 856 44.75 -14.72 -13.29
N THR A 857 44.90 -14.18 -14.49
CA THR A 857 44.23 -14.62 -15.72
C THR A 857 44.73 -16.02 -16.10
N ALA A 858 44.60 -16.98 -15.19
CA ALA A 858 45.25 -18.28 -15.27
C ALA A 858 44.39 -19.31 -16.01
N THR A 859 43.15 -18.98 -16.38
CA THR A 859 42.23 -19.95 -16.99
C THR A 859 41.81 -19.62 -18.41
N PHE A 860 42.03 -18.41 -18.93
CA PHE A 860 41.56 -18.05 -20.28
C PHE A 860 42.55 -17.14 -21.04
N PRO A 861 42.75 -17.33 -22.37
CA PRO A 861 43.60 -16.47 -23.19
C PRO A 861 42.91 -15.10 -23.34
N VAL A 862 43.51 -14.10 -22.71
CA VAL A 862 42.90 -12.77 -22.60
C VAL A 862 43.45 -11.82 -23.66
N ASN A 863 42.56 -11.25 -24.49
CA ASN A 863 42.93 -10.18 -25.41
C ASN A 863 43.14 -8.83 -24.69
N PRO A 864 44.00 -7.94 -25.18
CA PRO A 864 44.07 -6.57 -24.65
C PRO A 864 42.72 -5.88 -24.86
N TYR A 865 42.31 -5.04 -23.90
CA TYR A 865 41.10 -4.22 -24.03
C TYR A 865 41.18 -3.33 -25.27
N ILE A 866 40.12 -3.36 -26.09
CA ILE A 866 39.97 -2.53 -27.28
C ILE A 866 38.89 -1.48 -27.01
N GLU A 867 39.27 -0.19 -27.06
CA GLU A 867 38.32 0.93 -27.04
C GLU A 867 37.53 0.96 -28.36
N ASP A 868 36.33 1.56 -28.32
CA ASP A 868 35.48 1.68 -29.51
C ASP A 868 36.22 2.37 -30.68
N PHE A 869 36.08 1.82 -31.88
CA PHE A 869 36.76 2.30 -33.07
C PHE A 869 35.92 2.06 -34.33
N ASP A 870 36.00 2.99 -35.27
CA ASP A 870 35.32 2.86 -36.56
C ASP A 870 35.98 1.79 -37.42
N CYS A 871 35.16 0.95 -38.06
CA CYS A 871 35.69 0.01 -39.04
C CYS A 871 36.26 0.78 -40.25
N PRO A 872 37.46 0.40 -40.74
CA PRO A 872 38.07 1.09 -41.86
C PRO A 872 37.17 1.04 -43.10
N THR A 873 36.81 2.21 -43.63
CA THR A 873 36.04 2.32 -44.87
C THR A 873 36.82 1.66 -46.02
N ALA A 874 36.21 0.70 -46.70
CA ALA A 874 36.85 0.04 -47.84
C ALA A 874 37.19 1.07 -48.93
N ALA A 875 38.43 1.08 -49.39
CA ALA A 875 38.76 1.63 -50.70
C ALA A 875 37.92 0.89 -51.75
N SER A 876 37.27 1.62 -52.65
CA SER A 876 36.42 1.08 -53.71
C SER A 876 37.18 0.01 -54.49
N ILE A 877 36.84 -1.25 -54.28
CA ILE A 877 37.37 -2.36 -55.07
C ILE A 877 36.60 -2.33 -56.38
N SER A 878 37.30 -2.11 -57.49
CA SER A 878 36.73 -2.12 -58.83
C SER A 878 36.03 -3.45 -59.10
N ASN A 879 34.77 -3.35 -59.55
CA ASN A 879 33.91 -4.46 -59.93
C ASN A 879 34.64 -5.47 -60.82
N ILE A 880 34.95 -6.64 -60.28
CA ILE A 880 35.17 -7.85 -61.08
C ILE A 880 33.78 -8.41 -61.34
N LEU A 881 33.29 -8.25 -62.58
CA LEU A 881 32.05 -8.87 -63.04
C LEU A 881 32.17 -10.39 -62.91
N SER A 882 31.46 -10.98 -61.95
CA SER A 882 31.19 -12.42 -61.91
C SER A 882 29.89 -12.68 -62.68
N LEU A 883 29.86 -13.74 -63.48
CA LEU A 883 28.71 -14.18 -64.29
C LEU A 883 27.64 -14.96 -63.47
N ALA A 884 27.74 -15.01 -62.15
CA ALA A 884 26.80 -15.71 -61.30
C ALA A 884 25.46 -14.93 -61.20
N THR A 885 24.35 -15.65 -61.39
CA THR A 885 22.99 -15.14 -61.25
C THR A 885 22.36 -15.71 -59.97
N THR A 886 21.80 -14.85 -59.12
CA THR A 886 21.14 -15.27 -57.88
C THR A 886 19.62 -15.13 -57.99
N THR A 887 18.90 -16.05 -57.37
CA THR A 887 17.44 -16.01 -57.27
C THR A 887 17.07 -16.21 -55.80
N LEU A 888 16.34 -15.28 -55.21
CA LEU A 888 15.80 -15.37 -53.84
C LEU A 888 14.28 -15.26 -53.91
N LEU A 889 13.59 -16.28 -53.41
CA LEU A 889 12.14 -16.32 -53.23
C LEU A 889 11.82 -16.32 -51.74
N PRO A 890 10.70 -15.71 -51.29
CA PRO A 890 9.72 -14.98 -52.10
C PRO A 890 10.31 -13.70 -52.71
N SER A 891 9.75 -13.27 -53.84
CA SER A 891 10.20 -12.02 -54.48
C SER A 891 9.95 -10.82 -53.55
N PRO A 892 10.75 -9.74 -53.63
CA PRO A 892 10.48 -8.52 -52.88
C PRO A 892 9.01 -8.08 -53.00
N GLU A 893 8.46 -7.52 -51.93
CA GLU A 893 7.07 -7.05 -51.82
C GLU A 893 5.98 -8.17 -51.84
N THR A 894 6.36 -9.43 -51.60
CA THR A 894 5.38 -10.50 -51.41
C THR A 894 4.58 -10.29 -50.12
N ILE A 895 3.25 -10.28 -50.23
CA ILE A 895 2.32 -10.12 -49.10
C ILE A 895 2.03 -11.48 -48.46
N VAL A 896 2.18 -11.57 -47.14
CA VAL A 896 1.91 -12.75 -46.31
C VAL A 896 1.09 -12.33 -45.09
N ALA A 897 0.27 -13.22 -44.52
CA ALA A 897 -0.49 -12.95 -43.31
C ALA A 897 0.31 -13.34 -42.04
N PRO A 898 0.08 -12.68 -40.89
CA PRO A 898 0.60 -13.15 -39.61
C PRO A 898 0.19 -14.60 -39.36
N GLY A 899 1.15 -15.45 -38.99
CA GLY A 899 0.96 -16.90 -38.82
C GLY A 899 1.14 -17.73 -40.09
N ASP A 900 1.34 -17.13 -41.28
CA ASP A 900 1.62 -17.88 -42.51
C ASP A 900 3.03 -18.49 -42.48
N GLU A 901 3.15 -19.69 -43.07
CA GLU A 901 4.45 -20.31 -43.36
C GLU A 901 4.98 -19.84 -44.71
N VAL A 902 6.18 -19.26 -44.71
CA VAL A 902 6.87 -18.69 -45.87
C VAL A 902 8.04 -19.56 -46.26
N ASN A 903 8.06 -20.03 -47.51
CA ASN A 903 9.15 -20.83 -48.06
C ASN A 903 10.20 -19.92 -48.69
N VAL A 904 11.42 -19.96 -48.16
CA VAL A 904 12.58 -19.28 -48.70
C VAL A 904 13.34 -20.23 -49.62
N HIS A 905 13.60 -19.80 -50.85
CA HIS A 905 14.40 -20.55 -51.82
C HIS A 905 15.47 -19.64 -52.41
N PHE A 906 16.73 -20.00 -52.21
CA PHE A 906 17.89 -19.26 -52.70
C PHE A 906 18.78 -20.15 -53.56
N ASP A 907 18.95 -19.75 -54.82
CA ASP A 907 19.73 -20.49 -55.81
C ASP A 907 20.75 -19.58 -56.49
N ILE A 908 21.94 -20.13 -56.75
CA ILE A 908 23.07 -19.47 -57.40
C ILE A 908 23.40 -20.27 -58.66
N SER A 909 23.07 -19.70 -59.82
CA SER A 909 23.33 -20.29 -61.13
C SER A 909 24.56 -19.64 -61.79
N ASN A 910 25.31 -20.41 -62.57
CA ASN A 910 26.49 -19.96 -63.31
C ASN A 910 27.68 -19.45 -62.44
N GLY A 911 27.68 -19.78 -61.15
CA GLY A 911 28.79 -19.53 -60.21
C GLY A 911 29.48 -20.81 -59.75
N ASN A 912 30.51 -20.69 -58.91
CA ASN A 912 31.07 -21.85 -58.21
C ASN A 912 30.02 -22.39 -57.20
N PRO A 913 29.95 -23.72 -56.99
CA PRO A 913 29.16 -24.29 -55.90
C PRO A 913 29.55 -23.65 -54.57
N VAL A 914 28.55 -23.35 -53.75
CA VAL A 914 28.74 -22.89 -52.38
C VAL A 914 28.15 -23.90 -51.44
N ASP A 915 28.95 -24.32 -50.47
CA ASP A 915 28.63 -25.35 -49.48
C ASP A 915 28.00 -24.75 -48.21
N GLY A 916 27.44 -23.54 -48.33
CA GLY A 916 26.66 -22.92 -47.27
C GLY A 916 26.07 -21.55 -47.63
N ALA A 917 25.05 -21.13 -46.89
CA ALA A 917 24.45 -19.80 -46.96
C ALA A 917 23.93 -19.33 -45.60
N LEU A 918 24.04 -18.02 -45.38
CA LEU A 918 23.55 -17.28 -44.23
C LEU A 918 22.34 -16.46 -44.66
N PHE A 919 21.23 -16.59 -43.95
CA PHE A 919 19.99 -15.86 -44.18
C PHE A 919 19.66 -14.99 -42.98
N VAL A 920 19.30 -13.74 -43.24
CA VAL A 920 18.65 -12.86 -42.27
C VAL A 920 17.19 -12.72 -42.70
N VAL A 921 16.26 -13.15 -41.85
CA VAL A 921 14.81 -13.06 -42.06
C VAL A 921 14.22 -12.22 -40.93
N GLY A 922 13.84 -10.98 -41.22
CA GLY A 922 13.48 -10.01 -40.18
C GLY A 922 14.68 -9.75 -39.27
N ASP A 923 14.53 -10.08 -37.99
CA ASP A 923 15.55 -10.05 -36.93
C ASP A 923 16.21 -11.42 -36.68
N LYS A 924 15.81 -12.46 -37.42
CA LYS A 924 16.26 -13.84 -37.23
C LYS A 924 17.37 -14.22 -38.19
N LEU A 925 18.28 -15.05 -37.73
CA LEU A 925 19.39 -15.58 -38.54
C LEU A 925 19.21 -17.08 -38.76
N LYS A 926 19.43 -17.54 -39.99
CA LYS A 926 19.38 -18.96 -40.38
C LYS A 926 20.63 -19.31 -41.18
N ILE A 927 21.28 -20.41 -40.82
CA ILE A 927 22.48 -20.91 -41.50
C ILE A 927 22.15 -22.27 -42.10
N LEU A 928 22.55 -22.49 -43.34
CA LEU A 928 22.47 -23.76 -44.03
C LEU A 928 23.89 -24.14 -44.48
N GLU A 929 24.40 -25.28 -44.04
CA GLU A 929 25.77 -25.77 -44.30
C GLU A 929 25.76 -26.94 -45.30
N GLU A 930 24.96 -26.82 -46.35
CA GLU A 930 24.87 -27.83 -47.42
C GLU A 930 25.02 -27.16 -48.80
N PRO A 931 25.46 -27.89 -49.84
CA PRO A 931 25.50 -27.35 -51.19
C PRO A 931 24.12 -26.85 -51.66
N GLY A 932 24.06 -25.61 -52.16
CA GLY A 932 22.81 -25.03 -52.68
C GLY A 932 22.20 -25.84 -53.86
N PRO A 933 20.91 -25.64 -54.20
CA PRO A 933 20.02 -24.56 -53.76
C PRO A 933 19.55 -24.70 -52.32
N PHE A 934 19.46 -23.56 -51.64
CA PHE A 934 19.14 -23.46 -50.22
C PHE A 934 17.64 -23.27 -50.03
N VAL A 935 17.00 -24.14 -49.26
CA VAL A 935 15.56 -24.10 -49.04
C VAL A 935 15.26 -24.28 -47.56
N PHE A 936 14.45 -23.38 -47.01
CA PHE A 936 13.88 -23.51 -45.66
C PHE A 936 12.54 -22.78 -45.59
N SER A 937 11.80 -23.01 -44.51
CA SER A 937 10.51 -22.39 -44.27
C SER A 937 10.51 -21.73 -42.90
N PHE A 938 9.82 -20.59 -42.76
CA PHE A 938 9.64 -19.95 -41.46
C PHE A 938 8.20 -19.46 -41.31
N THR A 939 7.71 -19.40 -40.08
CA THR A 939 6.37 -18.88 -39.79
C THR A 939 6.45 -17.41 -39.40
N VAL A 940 5.63 -16.56 -40.02
CA VAL A 940 5.49 -15.14 -39.64
C VAL A 940 4.87 -15.08 -38.23
N PRO A 941 5.42 -14.32 -37.27
CA PRO A 941 4.83 -14.23 -35.93
C PRO A 941 3.36 -13.79 -35.98
N ALA A 942 2.52 -14.39 -35.14
CA ALA A 942 1.07 -14.21 -35.19
C ALA A 942 0.60 -12.78 -34.89
N ASP A 943 1.46 -11.97 -34.29
CA ASP A 943 1.28 -10.57 -33.91
C ASP A 943 2.12 -9.59 -34.76
N TYR A 944 2.83 -10.08 -35.78
CA TYR A 944 3.73 -9.24 -36.58
C TYR A 944 2.97 -8.29 -37.52
N VAL A 945 3.34 -7.00 -37.52
CA VAL A 945 2.81 -5.98 -38.43
C VAL A 945 3.96 -5.14 -38.99
N GLY A 946 4.20 -5.21 -40.30
CA GLY A 946 5.23 -4.41 -40.97
C GLY A 946 5.93 -5.15 -42.11
N ASP A 947 7.04 -4.56 -42.58
CA ASP A 947 7.89 -5.12 -43.63
C ASP A 947 8.94 -6.08 -43.05
N MET A 948 9.00 -7.32 -43.55
CA MET A 948 10.00 -8.31 -43.14
C MET A 948 11.04 -8.51 -44.25
N GLY A 949 12.29 -8.10 -43.99
CA GLY A 949 13.39 -8.25 -44.94
C GLY A 949 13.94 -9.67 -44.97
N ILE A 950 14.25 -10.20 -46.17
CA ILE A 950 15.01 -11.45 -46.34
C ILE A 950 16.30 -11.11 -47.08
N ILE A 951 17.44 -11.37 -46.44
CA ILE A 951 18.76 -11.13 -47.01
C ILE A 951 19.54 -12.45 -46.99
N ALA A 952 20.09 -12.85 -48.14
CA ALA A 952 20.90 -14.06 -48.27
C ALA A 952 22.34 -13.69 -48.59
N TYR A 953 23.28 -14.26 -47.83
CA TYR A 953 24.71 -14.18 -48.05
C TYR A 953 25.25 -15.58 -48.31
N ARG A 954 26.16 -15.71 -49.28
CA ARG A 954 26.87 -16.99 -49.51
C ARG A 954 27.86 -17.22 -48.35
N ALA A 955 28.01 -18.45 -47.89
CA ALA A 955 29.11 -18.87 -47.02
C ALA A 955 30.10 -19.69 -47.86
N CYS A 956 31.37 -19.32 -47.87
CA CYS A 956 32.42 -20.16 -48.45
C CYS A 956 33.29 -20.66 -47.31
N ALA A 957 33.50 -21.99 -47.27
CA ALA A 957 34.60 -22.58 -46.52
C ALA A 957 35.95 -22.19 -47.12
#